data_AF-A0A9P4LRR5-F1
#
_entry.id   AF-A0A9P4LRR5-F1
#
_cell.length_a   1.000
_cell.length_b   1.000
_cell.length_c   1.000
_cell.angle_alpha   90.00
_cell.angle_beta   90.00
_cell.angle_gamma   90.00
#
_symmetry.space_group_name_H-M   'P 1'
#
loop_
_entity.id
_entity.type
_entity.pdbx_description
1 polymer ?
#
loop_
_entity_poly.entity_id
_entity_poly.type
_entity_poly.pdbx_seq_one_letter_code
_entity_poly.pdbx_strand_id
1 'polypeptide(L)'
;MDINQVLEGTFSADANIRNSAEQQLQQAADSDFPQYLSILGGELANEQASASIRTAAALALKNAFTAREYARLRQVQDRWLSLDNTIKQEVKQLALRTLSTPAPRVGSAAAQFIASVAAIEVPRNQWPELMPALVESVGQGTDSQKQASLTTIGFICDTDDLELREALGHHSNAILTAVVQGARKEETNNDVRVAAINALSDSIEFVRSNFDNEGERNYIMQVICEATQADDNRIQQGSYGCLNRIMGLYYDKMRFYMEKALFGLTIQGMKSEEEDVAKLAVEFWCTVCEEEIAIEDDNTQAQAEGSTELREYFNFARVATQEVVPVLLDLLAKQDEDADDNEYNVSRAAYQCLQLWAQCVGSGVMPPVLAFIEKFIRSEDWHYRDASVSAFGAIMEGPEESVLDPIVKQALPTLIGMMDDPNIHVKDSAAYALGRICEAVPAALDAQQHLAPLIGSLFNGLSSHPKMAASCCWSLMNLADRFAGEPGCQSNPLSPHFSDSIQHLLAVTERADADNQLRTAAYEVLNSFVTNAAGDSVALVSQLTEVILGRLEKSMALQGQVVSVEDKLTLEEMQTSLASVVMSIVQRLEADVRPQSDRIMQILLQLLSTLPPKSSVPDTVFAAIGSIATAMEEEFQKYMEAFSPFLYNALNNQEEPALCSMAIGLVSDITRSLGESVQPYCDAFMNSLLNNLRSPALGNQLKPAILQSFGDIAHAIHGAFEPYLPVVAQVLQQAGQVTLTTEGNYEMIDYITSLREGIMDAWDGCIVAMKASNKTNLIVPYMDSIFDLLRNIQQDSNRTEALLRSSCGVIGDLADAFPGGEFREYFRHDFLTAMAREARANQDFSSRTRDTARWAREQIKRQIGGNQGVMA
;
A
#
# COMPACT_ATOMS: atom_id res chain seq x y z
N MET A 1 -40.12 -24.13 6.50
CA MET A 1 -39.67 -23.16 5.48
C MET A 1 -39.44 -23.94 4.21
N ASP A 2 -40.00 -23.52 3.08
CA ASP A 2 -39.59 -24.11 1.79
C ASP A 2 -38.24 -23.48 1.41
N ILE A 3 -37.17 -24.24 1.64
CA ILE A 3 -35.80 -23.73 1.48
C ILE A 3 -35.53 -23.32 0.02
N ASN A 4 -36.16 -23.98 -0.96
CA ASN A 4 -35.95 -23.68 -2.37
C ASN A 4 -36.51 -22.31 -2.74
N GLN A 5 -37.68 -21.96 -2.22
CA GLN A 5 -38.27 -20.63 -2.41
C GLN A 5 -37.42 -19.53 -1.76
N VAL A 6 -36.86 -19.80 -0.57
CA VAL A 6 -36.00 -18.83 0.12
C VAL A 6 -34.68 -18.64 -0.62
N LEU A 7 -34.03 -19.73 -1.04
CA LEU A 7 -32.80 -19.68 -1.84
C LEU A 7 -33.03 -18.97 -3.17
N GLU A 8 -34.15 -19.21 -3.84
CA GLU A 8 -34.53 -18.49 -5.06
C GLU A 8 -34.67 -16.98 -4.85
N GLY A 9 -35.21 -16.58 -3.69
CA GLY A 9 -35.32 -15.17 -3.31
C GLY A 9 -33.97 -14.45 -3.20
N THR A 10 -32.87 -15.16 -2.84
CA THR A 10 -31.54 -14.54 -2.61
C THR A 10 -30.90 -13.95 -3.87
N PHE A 11 -31.31 -14.40 -5.06
CA PHE A 11 -30.82 -13.87 -6.33
C PHE A 11 -31.91 -13.15 -7.14
N SER A 12 -32.99 -12.72 -6.47
CA SER A 12 -34.00 -11.85 -7.08
C SER A 12 -33.42 -10.47 -7.40
N ALA A 13 -33.85 -9.89 -8.52
CA ALA A 13 -33.55 -8.50 -8.88
C ALA A 13 -34.30 -7.49 -7.97
N ASP A 14 -35.37 -7.91 -7.31
CA ASP A 14 -36.11 -7.09 -6.33
C ASP A 14 -35.41 -7.15 -4.96
N ALA A 15 -34.88 -6.01 -4.53
CA ALA A 15 -34.20 -5.86 -3.25
C ALA A 15 -35.08 -6.26 -2.05
N ASN A 16 -36.40 -6.07 -2.10
CA ASN A 16 -37.27 -6.45 -0.99
C ASN A 16 -37.37 -7.97 -0.84
N ILE A 17 -37.49 -8.68 -1.96
CA ILE A 17 -37.53 -10.15 -1.98
C ILE A 17 -36.18 -10.70 -1.51
N ARG A 18 -35.08 -10.14 -2.03
CA ARG A 18 -33.72 -10.55 -1.67
C ARG A 18 -33.44 -10.33 -0.18
N ASN A 19 -33.68 -9.13 0.35
CA ASN A 19 -33.44 -8.81 1.75
C ASN A 19 -34.30 -9.67 2.69
N SER A 20 -35.55 -9.97 2.30
CA SER A 20 -36.43 -10.87 3.07
C SER A 20 -35.90 -12.30 3.10
N ALA A 21 -35.40 -12.82 1.97
CA ALA A 21 -34.78 -14.14 1.89
C ALA A 21 -33.49 -14.23 2.73
N GLU A 22 -32.62 -13.23 2.65
CA GLU A 22 -31.39 -13.14 3.46
C GLU A 22 -31.70 -13.11 4.96
N GLN A 23 -32.71 -12.32 5.39
CA GLN A 23 -33.15 -12.30 6.78
C GLN A 23 -33.71 -13.65 7.24
N GLN A 24 -34.45 -14.36 6.39
CA GLN A 24 -34.96 -15.69 6.72
C GLN A 24 -33.84 -16.72 6.89
N LEU A 25 -32.81 -16.68 6.04
CA LEU A 25 -31.63 -17.54 6.18
C LEU A 25 -30.85 -17.22 7.47
N GLN A 26 -30.67 -15.93 7.78
CA GLN A 26 -30.00 -15.50 9.01
C GLN A 26 -30.77 -15.97 10.25
N GLN A 27 -32.10 -15.77 10.27
CA GLN A 27 -32.95 -16.25 11.36
C GLN A 27 -32.91 -17.77 11.52
N ALA A 28 -32.87 -18.52 10.43
CA ALA A 28 -32.74 -19.98 10.47
C ALA A 28 -31.39 -20.40 11.07
N ALA A 29 -30.30 -19.77 10.64
CA ALA A 29 -28.97 -20.02 11.18
C ALA A 29 -28.87 -19.68 12.68
N ASP A 30 -29.51 -18.60 13.14
CA ASP A 30 -29.49 -18.19 14.55
C ASP A 30 -30.38 -19.07 15.43
N SER A 31 -31.46 -19.63 14.87
CA SER A 31 -32.43 -20.46 15.61
C SER A 31 -31.93 -21.89 15.84
N ASP A 32 -31.46 -22.57 14.78
CA ASP A 32 -30.93 -23.94 14.85
C ASP A 32 -29.86 -24.13 13.78
N PHE A 33 -28.61 -23.86 14.18
CA PHE A 33 -27.47 -23.94 13.28
C PHE A 33 -27.20 -25.35 12.74
N PRO A 34 -27.19 -26.42 13.56
CA PRO A 34 -27.06 -27.78 13.03
C PRO A 34 -28.09 -28.11 11.95
N GLN A 35 -29.37 -27.82 12.21
CA GLN A 35 -30.44 -28.12 11.26
C GLN A 35 -30.33 -27.28 9.99
N TYR A 36 -29.95 -26.00 10.11
CA TYR A 36 -29.67 -25.11 8.98
C TYR A 36 -28.61 -25.71 8.04
N LEU A 37 -27.51 -26.23 8.59
CA LEU A 37 -26.44 -26.84 7.80
C LEU A 37 -26.88 -28.13 7.11
N SER A 38 -27.58 -29.04 7.80
CA SER A 38 -28.06 -30.29 7.19
C SER A 38 -29.07 -30.02 6.07
N ILE A 39 -29.96 -29.02 6.23
CA ILE A 39 -30.92 -28.63 5.17
C ILE A 39 -30.18 -28.12 3.93
N LEU A 40 -29.25 -27.18 4.09
CA LEU A 40 -28.50 -26.63 2.97
C LEU A 40 -27.59 -27.68 2.31
N GLY A 41 -26.95 -28.54 3.09
CA GLY A 41 -26.14 -29.65 2.56
C GLY A 41 -27.00 -30.64 1.77
N GLY A 42 -28.21 -30.91 2.23
CA GLY A 42 -29.20 -31.74 1.53
C GLY A 42 -29.60 -31.16 0.18
N GLU A 43 -29.93 -29.86 0.13
CA GLU A 43 -30.28 -29.19 -1.14
C GLU A 43 -29.09 -29.07 -2.08
N LEU A 44 -27.87 -28.84 -1.58
CA LEU A 44 -26.66 -28.83 -2.41
C LEU A 44 -26.48 -30.16 -3.17
N ALA A 45 -26.69 -31.29 -2.48
CA ALA A 45 -26.59 -32.63 -3.04
C ALA A 45 -27.84 -33.08 -3.83
N ASN A 46 -28.91 -32.28 -3.88
CA ASN A 46 -30.17 -32.63 -4.49
C ASN A 46 -30.13 -32.45 -6.02
N GLU A 47 -29.87 -33.53 -6.76
CA GLU A 47 -29.85 -33.53 -8.23
C GLU A 47 -31.21 -33.20 -8.89
N GLN A 48 -32.32 -33.15 -8.14
CA GLN A 48 -33.62 -32.71 -8.64
C GLN A 48 -33.82 -31.19 -8.53
N ALA A 49 -33.04 -30.50 -7.70
CA ALA A 49 -33.08 -29.05 -7.57
C ALA A 49 -32.37 -28.37 -8.75
N SER A 50 -32.75 -27.13 -9.05
CA SER A 50 -32.11 -26.36 -10.12
C SER A 50 -30.66 -26.01 -9.74
N ALA A 51 -29.78 -25.90 -10.74
CA ALA A 51 -28.37 -25.57 -10.52
C ALA A 51 -28.20 -24.24 -9.75
N SER A 52 -29.06 -23.25 -9.98
CA SER A 52 -29.04 -21.96 -9.28
C SER A 52 -29.35 -22.11 -7.79
N ILE A 53 -30.35 -22.93 -7.43
CA ILE A 53 -30.72 -23.18 -6.02
C ILE A 53 -29.59 -23.92 -5.30
N ARG A 54 -29.02 -24.95 -5.93
CA ARG A 54 -27.89 -25.71 -5.38
C ARG A 54 -26.67 -24.82 -5.16
N THR A 55 -26.39 -23.93 -6.12
CA THR A 55 -25.30 -22.93 -6.00
C THR A 55 -25.56 -21.97 -4.84
N ALA A 56 -26.79 -21.48 -4.69
CA ALA A 56 -27.17 -20.60 -3.57
C ALA A 56 -27.03 -21.32 -2.22
N ALA A 57 -27.39 -22.61 -2.14
CA ALA A 57 -27.20 -23.42 -0.94
C ALA A 57 -25.72 -23.55 -0.56
N ALA A 58 -24.83 -23.85 -1.52
CA ALA A 58 -23.38 -23.90 -1.29
C ALA A 58 -22.80 -22.54 -0.85
N LEU A 59 -23.23 -21.43 -1.45
CA LEU A 59 -22.78 -20.09 -1.05
C LEU A 59 -23.23 -19.73 0.36
N ALA A 60 -24.47 -20.07 0.73
CA ALA A 60 -24.97 -19.90 2.09
C ALA A 60 -24.17 -20.74 3.10
N LEU A 61 -23.83 -21.99 2.76
CA LEU A 61 -22.94 -22.83 3.56
C LEU A 61 -21.55 -22.21 3.72
N LYS A 62 -20.90 -21.80 2.62
CA LYS A 62 -19.58 -21.14 2.66
C LYS A 62 -19.60 -19.91 3.57
N ASN A 63 -20.57 -19.02 3.39
CA ASN A 63 -20.69 -17.79 4.17
C ASN A 63 -20.95 -18.02 5.65
N ALA A 64 -21.42 -19.22 6.04
CA ALA A 64 -21.55 -19.60 7.44
C ALA A 64 -20.20 -19.85 8.13
N PHE A 65 -19.09 -19.99 7.38
CA PHE A 65 -17.76 -20.33 7.89
C PHE A 65 -16.65 -19.36 7.47
N THR A 66 -16.94 -18.38 6.61
CA THR A 66 -15.98 -17.38 6.13
C THR A 66 -16.39 -15.97 6.52
N ALA A 67 -15.43 -15.13 6.91
CA ALA A 67 -15.63 -13.70 7.11
C ALA A 67 -14.35 -12.94 6.74
N ARG A 68 -14.50 -11.69 6.24
CA ARG A 68 -13.36 -10.81 5.96
C ARG A 68 -12.71 -10.28 7.25
N GLU A 69 -13.53 -10.04 8.27
CA GLU A 69 -13.06 -9.54 9.56
C GLU A 69 -12.56 -10.70 10.43
N TYR A 70 -11.32 -10.61 10.91
CA TYR A 70 -10.65 -11.68 11.66
C TYR A 70 -11.42 -12.11 12.92
N ALA A 71 -11.96 -11.17 13.69
CA ALA A 71 -12.73 -11.47 14.90
C ALA A 71 -13.99 -12.28 14.59
N ARG A 72 -14.71 -11.90 13.52
CA ARG A 72 -15.89 -12.62 13.05
C ARG A 72 -15.52 -13.98 12.47
N LEU A 73 -14.39 -14.08 11.76
CA LEU A 73 -13.88 -15.34 11.22
C LEU A 73 -13.66 -16.36 12.34
N ARG A 74 -12.96 -15.97 13.41
CA ARG A 74 -12.77 -16.84 14.58
C ARG A 74 -14.09 -17.28 15.22
N GLN A 75 -15.04 -16.35 15.37
CA GLN A 75 -16.35 -16.68 15.93
C GLN A 75 -17.10 -17.75 15.11
N VAL A 76 -17.09 -17.65 13.77
CA VAL A 76 -17.77 -18.63 12.92
C VAL A 76 -17.02 -19.98 12.86
N GLN A 77 -15.69 -19.96 12.92
CA GLN A 77 -14.87 -21.18 13.00
C GLN A 77 -15.09 -21.92 14.32
N ASP A 78 -15.12 -21.20 15.46
CA ASP A 78 -15.41 -21.80 16.77
C ASP A 78 -16.82 -22.38 16.83
N ARG A 79 -17.78 -21.71 16.17
CA ARG A 79 -19.15 -22.22 16.03
C ARG A 79 -19.16 -23.57 15.32
N TRP A 80 -18.42 -23.73 14.21
CA TRP A 80 -18.25 -25.03 13.56
C TRP A 80 -17.59 -26.06 14.49
N LEU A 81 -16.49 -25.70 15.15
CA LEU A 81 -15.75 -26.62 16.02
C LEU A 81 -16.62 -27.19 17.15
N SER A 82 -17.55 -26.39 17.68
CA SER A 82 -18.49 -26.79 18.74
C SER A 82 -19.63 -27.73 18.29
N LEU A 83 -19.81 -27.97 16.99
CA LEU A 83 -20.87 -28.84 16.47
C LEU A 83 -20.64 -30.33 16.76
N ASP A 84 -21.74 -31.09 16.83
CA ASP A 84 -21.70 -32.55 16.94
C ASP A 84 -21.04 -33.18 15.70
N ASN A 85 -20.22 -34.21 15.93
CA ASN A 85 -19.46 -34.86 14.88
C ASN A 85 -20.35 -35.54 13.83
N THR A 86 -21.56 -35.97 14.19
CA THR A 86 -22.51 -36.59 13.25
C THR A 86 -22.94 -35.61 12.17
N ILE A 87 -23.27 -34.37 12.57
CA ILE A 87 -23.69 -33.30 11.65
C ILE A 87 -22.53 -32.87 10.77
N LYS A 88 -21.33 -32.72 11.36
CA LYS A 88 -20.11 -32.42 10.58
C LYS A 88 -19.90 -33.47 9.49
N GLN A 89 -19.96 -34.76 9.84
CA GLN A 89 -19.75 -35.85 8.89
C GLN A 89 -20.84 -35.91 7.82
N GLU A 90 -22.10 -35.71 8.17
CA GLU A 90 -23.22 -35.64 7.21
C GLU A 90 -22.97 -34.55 6.15
N VAL A 91 -22.73 -33.32 6.59
CA VAL A 91 -22.56 -32.16 5.70
C VAL A 91 -21.31 -32.32 4.82
N LYS A 92 -20.20 -32.80 5.41
CA LYS A 92 -18.95 -33.09 4.67
C LYS A 92 -19.15 -34.13 3.57
N GLN A 93 -19.87 -35.22 3.85
CA GLN A 93 -20.14 -36.27 2.85
C GLN A 93 -21.07 -35.79 1.73
N LEU A 94 -22.09 -34.98 2.05
CA LEU A 94 -22.97 -34.38 1.04
C LEU A 94 -22.20 -33.45 0.09
N ALA A 95 -21.29 -32.64 0.63
CA ALA A 95 -20.42 -31.78 -0.18
C ALA A 95 -19.50 -32.59 -1.09
N LEU A 96 -18.80 -33.59 -0.57
CA LEU A 96 -17.91 -34.46 -1.36
C LEU A 96 -18.67 -35.20 -2.48
N ARG A 97 -19.87 -35.72 -2.19
CA ARG A 97 -20.72 -36.36 -3.21
C ARG A 97 -21.13 -35.38 -4.32
N THR A 98 -21.31 -34.10 -3.98
CA THR A 98 -21.72 -33.08 -4.96
C THR A 98 -20.63 -32.80 -5.99
N LEU A 99 -19.35 -33.12 -5.71
CA LEU A 99 -18.26 -32.96 -6.69
C LEU A 99 -18.46 -33.82 -7.95
N SER A 100 -19.21 -34.93 -7.89
CA SER A 100 -19.50 -35.75 -9.07
C SER A 100 -20.64 -35.22 -9.94
N THR A 101 -21.21 -34.05 -9.62
CA THR A 101 -22.32 -33.47 -10.37
C THR A 101 -21.89 -33.08 -11.79
N PRO A 102 -22.73 -33.27 -12.82
CA PRO A 102 -22.42 -32.84 -14.18
C PRO A 102 -22.53 -31.33 -14.38
N ALA A 103 -23.04 -30.57 -13.40
CA ALA A 103 -23.20 -29.12 -13.48
C ALA A 103 -21.96 -28.38 -12.92
N PRO A 104 -21.08 -27.81 -13.76
CA PRO A 104 -19.78 -27.30 -13.31
C PRO A 104 -19.88 -26.20 -12.25
N ARG A 105 -20.89 -25.32 -12.37
CA ARG A 105 -21.14 -24.24 -11.39
C ARG A 105 -21.46 -24.78 -10.00
N VAL A 106 -22.23 -25.86 -9.91
CA VAL A 106 -22.57 -26.49 -8.62
C VAL A 106 -21.34 -27.19 -8.03
N GLY A 107 -20.57 -27.90 -8.86
CA GLY A 107 -19.31 -28.52 -8.44
C GLY A 107 -18.31 -27.49 -7.88
N SER A 108 -18.14 -26.35 -8.55
CA SER A 108 -17.28 -25.26 -8.07
C SER A 108 -17.81 -24.61 -6.78
N ALA A 109 -19.13 -24.44 -6.64
CA ALA A 109 -19.71 -23.91 -5.40
C ALA A 109 -19.49 -24.88 -4.22
N ALA A 110 -19.64 -26.19 -4.45
CA ALA A 110 -19.30 -27.23 -3.47
C ALA A 110 -17.80 -27.20 -3.11
N ALA A 111 -16.92 -27.01 -4.10
CA ALA A 111 -15.48 -26.87 -3.90
C ALA A 111 -15.13 -25.71 -2.96
N GLN A 112 -15.75 -24.53 -3.12
CA GLN A 112 -15.53 -23.39 -2.23
C GLN A 112 -15.98 -23.68 -0.79
N PHE A 113 -17.12 -24.36 -0.64
CA PHE A 113 -17.59 -24.76 0.68
C PHE A 113 -16.62 -25.77 1.33
N ILE A 114 -16.16 -26.78 0.58
CA ILE A 114 -15.18 -27.76 1.08
C ILE A 114 -13.89 -27.05 1.52
N ALA A 115 -13.38 -26.10 0.73
CA ALA A 115 -12.20 -25.33 1.09
C ALA A 115 -12.39 -24.54 2.40
N SER A 116 -13.56 -23.91 2.59
CA SER A 116 -13.85 -23.18 3.85
C SER A 116 -13.84 -24.07 5.09
N VAL A 117 -14.29 -25.33 4.98
CA VAL A 117 -14.25 -26.30 6.08
C VAL A 117 -12.85 -26.90 6.24
N ALA A 118 -12.14 -27.13 5.13
CA ALA A 118 -10.76 -27.61 5.13
C ALA A 118 -9.82 -26.65 5.89
N ALA A 119 -9.99 -25.34 5.71
CA ALA A 119 -9.26 -24.31 6.45
C ALA A 119 -9.44 -24.42 7.98
N ILE A 120 -10.54 -25.03 8.45
CA ILE A 120 -10.79 -25.24 9.88
C ILE A 120 -10.24 -26.58 10.34
N GLU A 121 -10.55 -27.65 9.60
CA GLU A 121 -10.34 -29.03 10.07
C GLU A 121 -9.00 -29.65 9.67
N VAL A 122 -8.40 -29.28 8.54
CA VAL A 122 -7.11 -29.82 8.08
C VAL A 122 -5.97 -29.45 9.04
N PRO A 123 -5.82 -28.19 9.50
CA PRO A 123 -4.81 -27.85 10.50
C PRO A 123 -4.94 -28.64 11.82
N ARG A 124 -6.16 -29.08 12.13
CA ARG A 124 -6.52 -29.81 13.35
C ARG A 124 -6.55 -31.33 13.16
N ASN A 125 -6.23 -31.82 11.96
CA ASN A 125 -6.32 -33.23 11.58
C ASN A 125 -7.71 -33.86 11.86
N GLN A 126 -8.80 -33.08 11.65
CA GLN A 126 -10.19 -33.52 11.89
C GLN A 126 -10.90 -34.03 10.62
N TRP A 127 -10.25 -33.90 9.46
CA TRP A 127 -10.75 -34.43 8.18
C TRP A 127 -9.68 -35.17 7.37
N PRO A 128 -9.13 -36.27 7.89
CA PRO A 128 -8.02 -37.00 7.23
C PRO A 128 -8.42 -37.65 5.89
N GLU A 129 -9.71 -37.87 5.64
CA GLU A 129 -10.21 -38.50 4.42
C GLU A 129 -10.28 -37.55 3.21
N LEU A 130 -10.18 -36.24 3.42
CA LEU A 130 -10.39 -35.23 2.38
C LEU A 130 -9.39 -35.36 1.23
N MET A 131 -8.10 -35.27 1.52
CA MET A 131 -7.06 -35.29 0.50
C MET A 131 -7.01 -36.62 -0.27
N PRO A 132 -7.06 -37.81 0.39
CA PRO A 132 -7.17 -39.08 -0.33
C PRO A 132 -8.37 -39.15 -1.27
N ALA A 133 -9.55 -38.67 -0.84
CA ALA A 133 -10.76 -38.70 -1.66
C ALA A 133 -10.68 -37.80 -2.90
N LEU A 134 -10.06 -36.61 -2.78
CA LEU A 134 -9.84 -35.71 -3.91
C LEU A 134 -8.85 -36.31 -4.91
N VAL A 135 -7.74 -36.88 -4.43
CA VAL A 135 -6.71 -37.50 -5.28
C VAL A 135 -7.27 -38.72 -6.03
N GLU A 136 -8.05 -39.57 -5.35
CA GLU A 136 -8.72 -40.72 -5.99
C GLU A 136 -9.72 -40.26 -7.06
N SER A 137 -10.48 -39.20 -6.76
CA SER A 137 -11.44 -38.61 -7.71
C SER A 137 -10.78 -38.08 -8.98
N VAL A 138 -9.58 -37.51 -8.89
CA VAL A 138 -8.82 -37.08 -10.07
C VAL A 138 -8.32 -38.27 -10.89
N GLY A 139 -7.92 -39.37 -10.23
CA GLY A 139 -7.40 -40.56 -10.89
C GLY A 139 -8.45 -41.42 -11.59
N GLN A 140 -9.66 -41.51 -11.04
CA GLN A 140 -10.69 -42.47 -11.47
C GLN A 140 -12.07 -41.85 -11.76
N GLY A 141 -12.28 -40.57 -11.46
CA GLY A 141 -13.58 -39.91 -11.62
C GLY A 141 -13.94 -39.59 -13.07
N THR A 142 -15.20 -39.16 -13.26
CA THR A 142 -15.66 -38.56 -14.52
C THR A 142 -15.00 -37.21 -14.74
N ASP A 143 -15.02 -36.69 -15.98
CA ASP A 143 -14.41 -35.39 -16.29
C ASP A 143 -14.92 -34.26 -15.38
N SER A 144 -16.23 -34.19 -15.11
CA SER A 144 -16.80 -33.22 -14.18
C SER A 144 -16.30 -33.40 -12.75
N GLN A 145 -16.16 -34.65 -12.29
CA GLN A 145 -15.64 -34.95 -10.96
C GLN A 145 -14.16 -34.61 -10.84
N LYS A 146 -13.35 -34.93 -11.85
CA LYS A 146 -11.94 -34.53 -11.93
C LYS A 146 -11.81 -33.01 -11.85
N GLN A 147 -12.56 -32.29 -12.69
CA GLN A 147 -12.55 -30.83 -12.72
C GLN A 147 -12.90 -30.23 -11.36
N ALA A 148 -14.03 -30.64 -10.76
CA ALA A 148 -14.46 -30.12 -9.46
C ALA A 148 -13.48 -30.48 -8.33
N SER A 149 -12.88 -31.66 -8.37
CA SER A 149 -11.88 -32.09 -7.37
C SER A 149 -10.58 -31.30 -7.49
N LEU A 150 -10.10 -31.05 -8.71
CA LEU A 150 -8.93 -30.20 -8.95
C LEU A 150 -9.20 -28.76 -8.51
N THR A 151 -10.37 -28.20 -8.84
CA THR A 151 -10.78 -26.88 -8.34
C THR A 151 -10.86 -26.83 -6.82
N THR A 152 -11.30 -27.92 -6.17
CA THR A 152 -11.32 -28.01 -4.69
C THR A 152 -9.91 -28.00 -4.13
N ILE A 153 -8.98 -28.77 -4.74
CA ILE A 153 -7.56 -28.74 -4.38
C ILE A 153 -7.03 -27.31 -4.52
N GLY A 154 -7.24 -26.66 -5.66
CA GLY A 154 -6.81 -25.27 -5.89
C GLY A 154 -7.29 -24.30 -4.81
N PHE A 155 -8.60 -24.28 -4.50
CA PHE A 155 -9.13 -23.41 -3.44
C PHE A 155 -8.57 -23.70 -2.05
N ILE A 156 -8.28 -24.96 -1.72
CA ILE A 156 -7.62 -25.29 -0.45
C ILE A 156 -6.19 -24.76 -0.43
N CYS A 157 -5.48 -24.87 -1.57
CA CYS A 157 -4.10 -24.43 -1.71
C CYS A 157 -3.96 -22.90 -1.72
N ASP A 158 -4.93 -22.19 -2.30
CA ASP A 158 -5.00 -20.73 -2.40
C ASP A 158 -5.50 -20.05 -1.11
N THR A 159 -5.92 -20.83 -0.11
CA THR A 159 -6.38 -20.27 1.16
C THR A 159 -5.20 -19.71 1.95
N ASP A 160 -5.20 -18.40 2.17
CA ASP A 160 -4.17 -17.69 2.94
C ASP A 160 -4.31 -17.95 4.46
N ASP A 161 -3.87 -19.13 4.89
CA ASP A 161 -3.81 -19.55 6.29
C ASP A 161 -2.54 -20.35 6.55
N LEU A 162 -1.70 -19.85 7.48
CA LEU A 162 -0.39 -20.44 7.76
C LEU A 162 -0.50 -21.86 8.35
N GLU A 163 -1.44 -22.09 9.27
CA GLU A 163 -1.62 -23.42 9.89
C GLU A 163 -2.07 -24.46 8.84
N LEU A 164 -2.91 -24.03 7.90
CA LEU A 164 -3.33 -24.85 6.76
C LEU A 164 -2.16 -25.16 5.84
N ARG A 165 -1.36 -24.16 5.45
CA ARG A 165 -0.19 -24.37 4.58
C ARG A 165 0.79 -25.38 5.18
N GLU A 166 1.09 -25.29 6.48
CA GLU A 166 1.95 -26.25 7.18
C GLU A 166 1.35 -27.67 7.17
N ALA A 167 0.03 -27.78 7.39
CA ALA A 167 -0.65 -29.07 7.33
C ALA A 167 -0.64 -29.66 5.90
N LEU A 168 -0.81 -28.83 4.87
CA LEU A 168 -0.75 -29.24 3.46
C LEU A 168 0.63 -29.72 3.03
N GLY A 169 1.71 -29.23 3.65
CA GLY A 169 3.08 -29.73 3.41
C GLY A 169 3.21 -31.26 3.58
N HIS A 170 2.43 -31.87 4.48
CA HIS A 170 2.40 -33.32 4.67
C HIS A 170 1.71 -34.09 3.52
N HIS A 171 0.91 -33.40 2.71
CA HIS A 171 0.14 -33.94 1.61
C HIS A 171 0.67 -33.51 0.23
N SER A 172 1.78 -32.77 0.17
CA SER A 172 2.30 -32.14 -1.06
C SER A 172 2.49 -33.14 -2.21
N ASN A 173 3.06 -34.32 -1.95
CA ASN A 173 3.27 -35.38 -2.94
C ASN A 173 1.96 -35.87 -3.58
N ALA A 174 0.92 -36.06 -2.76
CA ALA A 174 -0.36 -36.57 -3.22
C ALA A 174 -1.10 -35.51 -4.04
N ILE A 175 -1.08 -34.25 -3.57
CA ILE A 175 -1.62 -33.09 -4.27
C ILE A 175 -0.94 -32.93 -5.63
N LEU A 176 0.40 -32.87 -5.65
CA LEU A 176 1.20 -32.76 -6.88
C LEU A 176 0.92 -33.90 -7.86
N THR A 177 0.82 -35.13 -7.36
CA THR A 177 0.50 -36.27 -8.23
C THR A 177 -0.83 -36.06 -8.94
N ALA A 178 -1.87 -35.60 -8.23
CA ALA A 178 -3.19 -35.36 -8.80
C ALA A 178 -3.19 -34.19 -9.80
N VAL A 179 -2.65 -33.03 -9.42
CA VAL A 179 -2.66 -31.84 -10.30
C VAL A 179 -1.77 -32.05 -11.52
N VAL A 180 -0.58 -32.64 -11.37
CA VAL A 180 0.30 -32.93 -12.51
C VAL A 180 -0.28 -34.03 -13.40
N GLN A 181 -1.01 -35.01 -12.86
CA GLN A 181 -1.75 -35.99 -13.66
C GLN A 181 -2.85 -35.34 -14.50
N GLY A 182 -3.63 -34.43 -13.91
CA GLY A 182 -4.69 -33.72 -14.64
C GLY A 182 -4.16 -32.75 -15.71
N ALA A 183 -2.95 -32.23 -15.55
CA ALA A 183 -2.36 -31.23 -16.44
C ALA A 183 -1.68 -31.80 -17.71
N ARG A 184 -1.37 -33.10 -17.73
CA ARG A 184 -0.58 -33.72 -18.82
C ARG A 184 -1.27 -33.61 -20.16
N LYS A 185 -0.47 -33.65 -21.24
CA LYS A 185 -0.98 -33.66 -22.62
C LYS A 185 -1.84 -34.90 -22.95
N GLU A 186 -1.67 -36.01 -22.21
CA GLU A 186 -2.48 -37.22 -22.42
C GLU A 186 -3.91 -37.09 -21.88
N GLU A 187 -4.19 -36.12 -21.00
CA GLU A 187 -5.57 -35.83 -20.58
C GLU A 187 -6.32 -35.17 -21.74
N THR A 188 -7.36 -35.83 -22.20
CA THR A 188 -8.10 -35.45 -23.40
C THR A 188 -9.08 -34.31 -23.18
N ASN A 189 -9.48 -34.08 -21.92
CA ASN A 189 -10.44 -33.03 -21.59
C ASN A 189 -9.72 -31.73 -21.21
N ASN A 190 -9.85 -30.70 -22.06
CA ASN A 190 -9.23 -29.40 -21.82
C ASN A 190 -9.72 -28.71 -20.55
N ASP A 191 -10.98 -28.88 -20.14
CA ASP A 191 -11.50 -28.25 -18.92
C ASP A 191 -10.89 -28.89 -17.66
N VAL A 192 -10.58 -30.20 -17.71
CA VAL A 192 -9.81 -30.88 -16.66
C VAL A 192 -8.37 -30.36 -16.63
N ARG A 193 -7.72 -30.22 -17.80
CA ARG A 193 -6.36 -29.66 -17.88
C ARG A 193 -6.28 -28.23 -17.35
N VAL A 194 -7.24 -27.38 -17.69
CA VAL A 194 -7.32 -25.99 -17.16
C VAL A 194 -7.47 -26.01 -15.64
N ALA A 195 -8.40 -26.81 -15.10
CA ALA A 195 -8.57 -26.91 -13.64
C ALA A 195 -7.30 -27.45 -12.95
N ALA A 196 -6.59 -28.37 -13.59
CA ALA A 196 -5.35 -28.95 -13.08
C ALA A 196 -4.19 -27.96 -13.07
N ILE A 197 -4.03 -27.18 -14.13
CA ILE A 197 -2.98 -26.16 -14.23
C ILE A 197 -3.23 -25.03 -13.21
N ASN A 198 -4.48 -24.59 -13.05
CA ASN A 198 -4.81 -23.58 -12.03
C ASN A 198 -4.51 -24.12 -10.62
N ALA A 199 -4.97 -25.34 -10.31
CA ALA A 199 -4.69 -25.96 -9.02
C ALA A 199 -3.20 -26.22 -8.78
N LEU A 200 -2.44 -26.52 -9.85
CA LEU A 200 -0.98 -26.63 -9.77
C LEU A 200 -0.37 -25.27 -9.40
N SER A 201 -0.78 -24.19 -10.08
CA SER A 201 -0.36 -22.82 -9.77
C SER A 201 -0.65 -22.46 -8.31
N ASP A 202 -1.85 -22.75 -7.82
CA ASP A 202 -2.27 -22.49 -6.44
C ASP A 202 -1.44 -23.28 -5.41
N SER A 203 -0.92 -24.45 -5.81
CA SER A 203 -0.12 -25.31 -4.93
C SER A 203 1.37 -24.96 -4.84
N ILE A 204 1.87 -24.06 -5.69
CA ILE A 204 3.32 -23.79 -5.84
C ILE A 204 3.95 -23.27 -4.53
N GLU A 205 3.21 -22.59 -3.65
CA GLU A 205 3.76 -21.98 -2.42
C GLU A 205 4.29 -22.96 -1.38
N PHE A 206 3.70 -24.14 -1.23
CA PHE A 206 4.06 -25.08 -0.16
C PHE A 206 4.74 -26.37 -0.66
N VAL A 207 5.07 -26.43 -1.95
CA VAL A 207 5.75 -27.58 -2.57
C VAL A 207 7.28 -27.39 -2.68
N ARG A 208 7.87 -26.55 -1.82
CA ARG A 208 9.31 -26.25 -1.88
C ARG A 208 10.18 -27.50 -1.74
N SER A 209 9.80 -28.42 -0.85
CA SER A 209 10.48 -29.71 -0.70
C SER A 209 10.50 -30.55 -1.98
N ASN A 210 9.44 -30.45 -2.80
CA ASN A 210 9.35 -31.08 -4.10
C ASN A 210 10.24 -30.38 -5.15
N PHE A 211 10.30 -29.05 -5.11
CA PHE A 211 11.21 -28.28 -5.97
C PHE A 211 12.68 -28.48 -5.61
N ASP A 212 13.01 -28.77 -4.36
CA ASP A 212 14.37 -29.14 -3.95
C ASP A 212 14.78 -30.52 -4.49
N ASN A 213 13.81 -31.41 -4.73
CA ASN A 213 14.06 -32.69 -5.40
C ASN A 213 14.11 -32.50 -6.93
N GLU A 214 15.31 -32.65 -7.49
CA GLU A 214 15.54 -32.47 -8.93
C GLU A 214 14.62 -33.32 -9.82
N GLY A 215 14.31 -34.57 -9.43
CA GLY A 215 13.45 -35.45 -10.23
C GLY A 215 12.01 -34.95 -10.30
N GLU A 216 11.46 -34.52 -9.17
CA GLU A 216 10.10 -33.99 -9.07
C GLU A 216 9.99 -32.62 -9.73
N ARG A 217 10.98 -31.74 -9.48
CA ARG A 217 11.09 -30.44 -10.14
C ARG A 217 11.14 -30.58 -11.67
N ASN A 218 11.99 -31.46 -12.19
CA ASN A 218 12.07 -31.74 -13.63
C ASN A 218 10.72 -32.18 -14.20
N TYR A 219 9.99 -33.00 -13.45
CA TYR A 219 8.70 -33.51 -13.88
C TYR A 219 7.62 -32.42 -13.92
N ILE A 220 7.55 -31.57 -12.89
CA ILE A 220 6.65 -30.41 -12.83
C ILE A 220 6.97 -29.45 -13.98
N MET A 221 8.25 -29.07 -14.13
CA MET A 221 8.69 -28.14 -15.18
C MET A 221 8.40 -28.69 -16.58
N GLN A 222 8.59 -29.99 -16.82
CA GLN A 222 8.24 -30.60 -18.10
C GLN A 222 6.75 -30.44 -18.41
N VAL A 223 5.87 -30.77 -17.47
CA VAL A 223 4.41 -30.72 -17.70
C VAL A 223 3.95 -29.29 -17.96
N ILE A 224 4.47 -28.31 -17.21
CA ILE A 224 4.13 -26.90 -17.41
C ILE A 224 4.66 -26.41 -18.76
N CYS A 225 5.92 -26.69 -19.10
CA CYS A 225 6.50 -26.31 -20.39
C CYS A 225 5.72 -26.92 -21.57
N GLU A 226 5.33 -28.20 -21.49
CA GLU A 226 4.46 -28.81 -22.51
C GLU A 226 3.08 -28.15 -22.58
N ALA A 227 2.52 -27.73 -21.44
CA ALA A 227 1.22 -27.08 -21.38
C ALA A 227 1.21 -25.64 -21.93
N THR A 228 2.34 -24.90 -21.86
CA THR A 228 2.48 -23.60 -22.55
C THR A 228 2.37 -23.70 -24.07
N GLN A 229 2.53 -24.89 -24.63
CA GLN A 229 2.43 -25.17 -26.08
C GLN A 229 1.11 -25.87 -26.46
N ALA A 230 0.13 -25.92 -25.55
CA ALA A 230 -1.18 -26.51 -25.84
C ALA A 230 -1.96 -25.71 -26.88
N ASP A 231 -2.83 -26.37 -27.66
CA ASP A 231 -3.70 -25.71 -28.65
C ASP A 231 -4.81 -24.84 -28.01
N ASP A 232 -5.13 -25.05 -26.73
CA ASP A 232 -6.17 -24.31 -26.00
C ASP A 232 -5.54 -23.13 -25.26
N ASN A 233 -5.94 -21.90 -25.63
CA ASN A 233 -5.42 -20.67 -25.07
C ASN A 233 -5.58 -20.58 -23.54
N ARG A 234 -6.63 -21.18 -22.96
CA ARG A 234 -6.85 -21.17 -21.50
C ARG A 234 -5.79 -21.99 -20.77
N ILE A 235 -5.33 -23.08 -21.39
CA ILE A 235 -4.24 -23.91 -20.85
C ILE A 235 -2.92 -23.13 -20.95
N GLN A 236 -2.66 -22.45 -22.08
CA GLN A 236 -1.47 -21.61 -22.23
C GLN A 236 -1.44 -20.50 -21.17
N GLN A 237 -2.55 -19.77 -20.99
CA GLN A 237 -2.68 -18.72 -19.97
C GLN A 237 -2.38 -19.26 -18.57
N GLY A 238 -3.08 -20.33 -18.15
CA GLY A 238 -2.82 -20.93 -16.83
C GLY A 238 -1.37 -21.39 -16.66
N SER A 239 -0.73 -21.88 -17.74
CA SER A 239 0.64 -22.39 -17.70
C SER A 239 1.67 -21.27 -17.59
N TYR A 240 1.51 -20.16 -18.32
CA TYR A 240 2.38 -18.99 -18.15
C TYR A 240 2.17 -18.34 -16.77
N GLY A 241 0.93 -18.22 -16.29
CA GLY A 241 0.69 -17.74 -14.93
C GLY A 241 1.38 -18.62 -13.87
N CYS A 242 1.35 -19.94 -14.05
CA CYS A 242 2.09 -20.87 -13.19
C CYS A 242 3.62 -20.71 -13.29
N LEU A 243 4.16 -20.48 -14.49
CA LEU A 243 5.58 -20.19 -14.69
C LEU A 243 6.01 -18.89 -13.99
N ASN A 244 5.19 -17.86 -14.01
CA ASN A 244 5.48 -16.58 -13.34
C ASN A 244 5.61 -16.81 -11.83
N ARG A 245 4.66 -17.53 -11.23
CA ARG A 245 4.69 -17.88 -9.80
C ARG A 245 5.90 -18.76 -9.44
N ILE A 246 6.27 -19.71 -10.31
CA ILE A 246 7.47 -20.53 -10.12
C ILE A 246 8.74 -19.68 -10.18
N MET A 247 8.82 -18.71 -11.11
CA MET A 247 9.98 -17.83 -11.21
C MET A 247 10.15 -17.01 -9.93
N GLY A 248 9.08 -16.39 -9.42
CA GLY A 248 9.13 -15.60 -8.19
C GLY A 248 9.51 -16.43 -6.96
N LEU A 249 9.01 -17.66 -6.83
CA LEU A 249 9.26 -18.49 -5.63
C LEU A 249 10.55 -19.31 -5.69
N TYR A 250 11.01 -19.67 -6.88
CA TYR A 250 12.06 -20.66 -7.09
C TYR A 250 13.14 -20.21 -8.07
N TYR A 251 13.40 -18.90 -8.15
CA TYR A 251 14.44 -18.31 -9.00
C TYR A 251 15.78 -19.07 -8.93
N ASP A 252 16.23 -19.41 -7.72
CA ASP A 252 17.48 -20.15 -7.43
C ASP A 252 17.55 -21.52 -8.14
N LYS A 253 16.41 -22.11 -8.51
CA LYS A 253 16.34 -23.38 -9.23
C LYS A 253 16.19 -23.24 -10.74
N MET A 254 15.98 -22.03 -11.27
CA MET A 254 15.51 -21.84 -12.65
C MET A 254 16.60 -21.88 -13.73
N ARG A 255 17.88 -21.74 -13.37
CA ARG A 255 18.98 -21.63 -14.35
C ARG A 255 18.97 -22.70 -15.43
N PHE A 256 18.81 -23.96 -15.06
CA PHE A 256 18.79 -25.07 -16.02
C PHE A 256 17.60 -24.95 -17.00
N TYR A 257 16.40 -24.66 -16.49
CA TYR A 257 15.19 -24.57 -17.31
C TYR A 257 15.19 -23.33 -18.19
N MET A 258 15.76 -22.21 -17.70
CA MET A 258 15.94 -20.98 -18.47
C MET A 258 16.73 -21.23 -19.76
N GLU A 259 17.90 -21.86 -19.63
CA GLU A 259 18.78 -22.17 -20.76
C GLU A 259 18.18 -23.22 -21.72
N LYS A 260 17.33 -24.12 -21.21
CA LYS A 260 16.82 -25.27 -21.98
C LYS A 260 15.49 -25.01 -22.68
N ALA A 261 14.59 -24.25 -22.08
CA ALA A 261 13.22 -24.13 -22.55
C ALA A 261 12.62 -22.75 -22.32
N LEU A 262 12.67 -22.22 -21.08
CA LEU A 262 11.86 -21.06 -20.69
C LEU A 262 12.17 -19.83 -21.56
N PHE A 263 13.44 -19.58 -21.86
CA PHE A 263 13.84 -18.45 -22.71
C PHE A 263 13.14 -18.47 -24.08
N GLY A 264 13.11 -19.63 -24.76
CA GLY A 264 12.47 -19.75 -26.07
C GLY A 264 10.94 -19.71 -25.97
N LEU A 265 10.38 -20.37 -24.96
CA LEU A 265 8.93 -20.41 -24.73
C LEU A 265 8.38 -19.02 -24.46
N THR A 266 8.98 -18.25 -23.55
CA THR A 266 8.46 -16.93 -23.17
C THR A 266 8.59 -15.92 -24.30
N ILE A 267 9.68 -15.94 -25.08
CA ILE A 267 9.78 -15.12 -26.30
C ILE A 267 8.68 -15.48 -27.31
N GLN A 268 8.38 -16.77 -27.48
CA GLN A 268 7.28 -17.19 -28.35
C GLN A 268 5.93 -16.73 -27.79
N GLY A 269 5.70 -16.86 -26.48
CA GLY A 269 4.50 -16.39 -25.79
C GLY A 269 4.28 -14.90 -25.97
N MET A 270 5.32 -14.07 -25.80
CA MET A 270 5.26 -12.62 -26.01
C MET A 270 4.85 -12.24 -27.44
N LYS A 271 5.15 -13.10 -28.42
CA LYS A 271 4.79 -12.92 -29.84
C LYS A 271 3.44 -13.54 -30.20
N SER A 272 2.69 -14.06 -29.24
CA SER A 272 1.37 -14.63 -29.47
C SER A 272 0.41 -13.60 -30.07
N GLU A 273 -0.51 -14.07 -30.92
CA GLU A 273 -1.64 -13.29 -31.40
C GLU A 273 -2.73 -13.16 -30.31
N GLU A 274 -2.74 -14.08 -29.35
CA GLU A 274 -3.64 -14.06 -28.20
C GLU A 274 -3.07 -13.15 -27.10
N GLU A 275 -3.75 -12.03 -26.87
CA GLU A 275 -3.24 -10.96 -26.03
C GLU A 275 -2.96 -11.40 -24.59
N ASP A 276 -3.86 -12.17 -23.97
CA ASP A 276 -3.66 -12.65 -22.60
C ASP A 276 -2.44 -13.56 -22.47
N VAL A 277 -2.12 -14.35 -23.50
CA VAL A 277 -0.90 -15.17 -23.53
C VAL A 277 0.34 -14.29 -23.66
N ALA A 278 0.29 -13.29 -24.53
CA ALA A 278 1.38 -12.32 -24.68
C ALA A 278 1.63 -11.55 -23.38
N LYS A 279 0.57 -11.07 -22.72
CA LYS A 279 0.64 -10.39 -21.42
C LYS A 279 1.29 -11.25 -20.35
N LEU A 280 0.88 -12.51 -20.21
CA LEU A 280 1.45 -13.41 -19.20
C LEU A 280 2.91 -13.77 -19.48
N ALA A 281 3.31 -13.84 -20.75
CA ALA A 281 4.70 -14.05 -21.13
C ALA A 281 5.58 -12.80 -20.96
N VAL A 282 5.02 -11.60 -21.12
CA VAL A 282 5.68 -10.33 -20.72
C VAL A 282 5.83 -10.29 -19.20
N GLU A 283 4.77 -10.64 -18.48
CA GLU A 283 4.74 -10.69 -17.01
C GLU A 283 5.82 -11.61 -16.43
N PHE A 284 6.10 -12.74 -17.09
CA PHE A 284 7.22 -13.61 -16.72
C PHE A 284 8.54 -12.82 -16.59
N TRP A 285 8.80 -11.92 -17.55
CA TRP A 285 10.01 -11.11 -17.55
C TRP A 285 9.95 -9.93 -16.59
N CYS A 286 8.76 -9.39 -16.31
CA CYS A 286 8.56 -8.47 -15.18
C CYS A 286 9.02 -9.15 -13.87
N THR A 287 8.52 -10.36 -13.60
CA THR A 287 8.91 -11.15 -12.42
C THR A 287 10.40 -11.44 -12.38
N VAL A 288 11.03 -11.78 -13.51
CA VAL A 288 12.50 -11.95 -13.56
C VAL A 288 13.22 -10.66 -13.15
N CYS A 289 12.79 -9.51 -13.67
CA CYS A 289 13.44 -8.23 -13.35
C CYS A 289 13.22 -7.86 -11.88
N GLU A 290 12.01 -8.02 -11.34
CA GLU A 290 11.69 -7.76 -9.93
C GLU A 290 12.53 -8.62 -8.98
N GLU A 291 12.63 -9.93 -9.24
CA GLU A 291 13.48 -10.83 -8.45
C GLU A 291 14.96 -10.44 -8.57
N GLU A 292 15.44 -10.12 -9.77
CA GLU A 292 16.84 -9.76 -9.99
C GLU A 292 17.20 -8.42 -9.33
N ILE A 293 16.30 -7.43 -9.33
CA ILE A 293 16.46 -6.17 -8.60
C ILE A 293 16.51 -6.44 -7.09
N ALA A 294 15.54 -7.19 -6.55
CA ALA A 294 15.49 -7.51 -5.12
C ALA A 294 16.73 -8.29 -4.65
N ILE A 295 17.22 -9.24 -5.46
CA ILE A 295 18.45 -9.99 -5.18
C ILE A 295 19.68 -9.07 -5.18
N GLU A 296 19.76 -8.12 -6.11
CA GLU A 296 20.87 -7.16 -6.19
C GLU A 296 20.89 -6.22 -4.97
N ASP A 297 19.74 -5.71 -4.56
CA ASP A 297 19.56 -4.87 -3.37
C ASP A 297 19.95 -5.63 -2.09
N ASP A 298 19.39 -6.82 -1.89
CA ASP A 298 19.69 -7.68 -0.73
C ASP A 298 21.18 -8.01 -0.66
N ASN A 299 21.80 -8.36 -1.80
CA ASN A 299 23.21 -8.69 -1.85
C ASN A 299 24.10 -7.48 -1.57
N THR A 300 23.70 -6.29 -2.03
CA THR A 300 24.39 -5.03 -1.76
C THR A 300 24.34 -4.70 -0.27
N GLN A 301 23.16 -4.83 0.35
CA GLN A 301 22.97 -4.64 1.78
C GLN A 301 23.78 -5.66 2.60
N ALA A 302 23.69 -6.95 2.28
CA ALA A 302 24.42 -8.01 2.98
C ALA A 302 25.94 -7.79 2.93
N GLN A 303 26.47 -7.31 1.80
CA GLN A 303 27.89 -6.96 1.67
C GLN A 303 28.28 -5.75 2.53
N ALA A 304 27.42 -4.72 2.60
CA ALA A 304 27.64 -3.55 3.45
C ALA A 304 27.68 -3.93 4.94
N GLU A 305 26.88 -4.92 5.34
CA GLU A 305 26.86 -5.50 6.70
C GLU A 305 28.02 -6.49 6.97
N GLY A 306 28.80 -6.85 5.94
CA GLY A 306 29.92 -7.78 6.05
C GLY A 306 29.54 -9.26 6.04
N SER A 307 28.31 -9.59 5.62
CA SER A 307 27.88 -10.97 5.40
C SER A 307 28.59 -11.60 4.21
N THR A 308 28.84 -12.91 4.29
CA THR A 308 29.38 -13.71 3.18
C THR A 308 28.31 -14.56 2.47
N GLU A 309 27.08 -14.55 3.00
CA GLU A 309 25.96 -15.30 2.44
C GLU A 309 25.17 -14.38 1.51
N LEU A 310 25.28 -14.64 0.20
CA LEU A 310 24.60 -13.88 -0.85
C LEU A 310 23.56 -14.76 -1.53
N ARG A 311 22.43 -14.17 -1.91
CA ARG A 311 21.41 -14.79 -2.75
C ARG A 311 22.00 -15.08 -4.13
N GLU A 312 21.63 -16.22 -4.71
CA GLU A 312 22.08 -16.59 -6.06
C GLU A 312 21.53 -15.60 -7.09
N TYR A 313 22.39 -15.12 -7.99
CA TYR A 313 22.05 -14.14 -9.02
C TYR A 313 22.56 -14.60 -10.39
N PHE A 314 21.66 -14.84 -11.34
CA PHE A 314 21.97 -15.49 -12.63
C PHE A 314 22.04 -14.55 -13.83
N ASN A 315 21.63 -13.28 -13.69
CA ASN A 315 21.66 -12.28 -14.77
C ASN A 315 20.80 -12.67 -16.00
N PHE A 316 19.65 -13.31 -15.79
CA PHE A 316 18.74 -13.71 -16.87
C PHE A 316 18.31 -12.51 -17.71
N ALA A 317 17.87 -11.40 -17.10
CA ALA A 317 17.44 -10.21 -17.85
C ALA A 317 18.60 -9.63 -18.68
N ARG A 318 19.78 -9.49 -18.06
CA ARG A 318 20.98 -8.99 -18.74
C ARG A 318 21.34 -9.85 -19.95
N VAL A 319 21.33 -11.17 -19.83
CA VAL A 319 21.61 -12.11 -20.94
C VAL A 319 20.54 -12.04 -22.03
N ALA A 320 19.27 -11.88 -21.65
CA ALA A 320 18.12 -11.87 -22.55
C ALA A 320 17.91 -10.55 -23.32
N THR A 321 18.57 -9.47 -22.88
CA THR A 321 18.39 -8.09 -23.39
C THR A 321 18.31 -7.98 -24.92
N GLN A 322 19.21 -8.65 -25.66
CA GLN A 322 19.29 -8.50 -27.11
C GLN A 322 18.12 -9.14 -27.88
N GLU A 323 17.42 -10.08 -27.26
CA GLU A 323 16.31 -10.81 -27.90
C GLU A 323 14.95 -10.33 -27.37
N VAL A 324 14.85 -10.01 -26.07
CA VAL A 324 13.58 -9.66 -25.44
C VAL A 324 13.23 -8.18 -25.59
N VAL A 325 14.20 -7.27 -25.42
CA VAL A 325 13.93 -5.83 -25.52
C VAL A 325 13.39 -5.43 -26.90
N PRO A 326 13.90 -5.95 -28.04
CA PRO A 326 13.27 -5.68 -29.34
C PRO A 326 11.80 -6.10 -29.42
N VAL A 327 11.43 -7.22 -28.77
CA VAL A 327 10.03 -7.69 -28.72
C VAL A 327 9.18 -6.74 -27.88
N LEU A 328 9.69 -6.29 -26.73
CA LEU A 328 9.00 -5.28 -25.91
C LEU A 328 8.76 -3.99 -26.69
N LEU A 329 9.75 -3.53 -27.45
CA LEU A 329 9.64 -2.32 -28.29
C LEU A 329 8.62 -2.47 -29.42
N ASP A 330 8.52 -3.66 -30.02
CA ASP A 330 7.48 -3.95 -31.02
C ASP A 330 6.09 -4.05 -30.38
N LEU A 331 5.97 -4.60 -29.17
CA LEU A 331 4.71 -4.65 -28.41
C LEU A 331 4.27 -3.28 -27.91
N LEU A 332 5.21 -2.39 -27.57
CA LEU A 332 4.94 -1.00 -27.25
C LEU A 332 4.22 -0.29 -28.41
N ALA A 333 4.53 -0.62 -29.66
CA ALA A 333 3.88 -0.09 -30.86
C ALA A 333 2.51 -0.72 -31.18
N LYS A 334 1.90 -1.44 -30.23
CA LYS A 334 0.52 -1.99 -30.33
C LYS A 334 -0.46 -1.21 -29.46
N GLN A 335 -0.30 0.12 -29.36
CA GLN A 335 -1.23 0.96 -28.61
C GLN A 335 -2.65 0.83 -29.20
N ASP A 336 -3.65 0.78 -28.33
CA ASP A 336 -5.05 0.87 -28.70
C ASP A 336 -5.55 2.30 -28.43
N GLU A 337 -6.03 2.99 -29.46
CA GLU A 337 -6.51 4.37 -29.37
C GLU A 337 -7.85 4.50 -28.63
N ASP A 338 -8.63 3.41 -28.60
CA ASP A 338 -9.96 3.33 -27.98
C ASP A 338 -9.90 2.75 -26.55
N ALA A 339 -8.74 2.25 -26.11
CA ALA A 339 -8.58 1.68 -24.77
C ALA A 339 -8.73 2.74 -23.67
N ASP A 340 -9.45 2.37 -22.61
CA ASP A 340 -9.64 3.22 -21.44
C ASP A 340 -8.31 3.45 -20.70
N ASP A 341 -8.18 4.57 -20.00
CA ASP A 341 -6.96 4.92 -19.24
C ASP A 341 -6.63 3.89 -18.13
N ASN A 342 -7.58 3.04 -17.72
CA ASN A 342 -7.37 1.99 -16.71
C ASN A 342 -7.18 0.56 -17.29
N GLU A 343 -7.22 0.39 -18.60
CA GLU A 343 -7.13 -0.93 -19.22
C GLU A 343 -5.69 -1.48 -19.23
N TYR A 344 -5.45 -2.70 -18.76
CA TYR A 344 -4.13 -3.32 -18.76
C TYR A 344 -3.95 -4.23 -20.00
N ASN A 345 -3.55 -3.60 -21.11
CA ASN A 345 -3.30 -4.24 -22.40
C ASN A 345 -1.80 -4.56 -22.63
N VAL A 346 -1.49 -5.25 -23.72
CA VAL A 346 -0.11 -5.71 -24.02
C VAL A 346 0.90 -4.57 -24.17
N SER A 347 0.49 -3.41 -24.71
CA SER A 347 1.39 -2.25 -24.89
C SER A 347 1.82 -1.66 -23.55
N ARG A 348 0.89 -1.57 -22.59
CA ARG A 348 1.19 -1.08 -21.24
C ARG A 348 1.99 -2.09 -20.43
N ALA A 349 1.70 -3.38 -20.56
CA ALA A 349 2.53 -4.44 -19.98
C ALA A 349 3.98 -4.38 -20.51
N ALA A 350 4.15 -4.16 -21.82
CA ALA A 350 5.48 -4.00 -22.42
C ALA A 350 6.21 -2.74 -21.93
N TYR A 351 5.49 -1.63 -21.72
CA TYR A 351 6.03 -0.41 -21.12
C TYR A 351 6.56 -0.65 -19.70
N GLN A 352 5.74 -1.25 -18.83
CA GLN A 352 6.13 -1.58 -17.46
C GLN A 352 7.33 -2.55 -17.44
N CYS A 353 7.30 -3.58 -18.29
CA CYS A 353 8.40 -4.53 -18.41
C CYS A 353 9.70 -3.82 -18.85
N LEU A 354 9.65 -2.87 -19.78
CA LEU A 354 10.82 -2.12 -20.21
C LEU A 354 11.40 -1.22 -19.10
N GLN A 355 10.54 -0.62 -18.25
CA GLN A 355 10.99 0.13 -17.07
C GLN A 355 11.74 -0.76 -16.09
N LEU A 356 11.14 -1.90 -15.72
CA LEU A 356 11.79 -2.89 -14.85
C LEU A 356 13.09 -3.41 -15.47
N TRP A 357 13.13 -3.61 -16.79
CA TRP A 357 14.33 -4.04 -17.51
C TRP A 357 15.46 -3.01 -17.41
N ALA A 358 15.13 -1.72 -17.50
CA ALA A 358 16.10 -0.64 -17.39
C ALA A 358 16.68 -0.56 -15.98
N GLN A 359 15.85 -0.68 -14.94
CA GLN A 359 16.28 -0.77 -13.54
C GLN A 359 17.16 -1.99 -13.28
N CYS A 360 16.78 -3.16 -13.80
CA CYS A 360 17.49 -4.43 -13.59
C CYS A 360 18.84 -4.52 -14.32
N VAL A 361 18.93 -3.99 -15.56
CA VAL A 361 20.13 -4.17 -16.41
C VAL A 361 20.99 -2.91 -16.50
N GLY A 362 20.47 -1.76 -16.06
CA GLY A 362 21.12 -0.46 -16.14
C GLY A 362 21.45 -0.09 -17.59
N SER A 363 22.64 0.46 -17.83
CA SER A 363 23.06 0.94 -19.15
C SER A 363 23.10 -0.12 -20.26
N GLY A 364 23.00 -1.42 -19.92
CA GLY A 364 22.94 -2.49 -20.90
C GLY A 364 21.68 -2.48 -21.78
N VAL A 365 20.58 -1.84 -21.33
CA VAL A 365 19.33 -1.71 -22.09
C VAL A 365 19.43 -0.69 -23.23
N MET A 366 20.37 0.25 -23.15
CA MET A 366 20.37 1.43 -24.03
C MET A 366 20.59 1.11 -25.51
N PRO A 367 21.53 0.24 -25.93
CA PRO A 367 21.79 0.02 -27.36
C PRO A 367 20.56 -0.42 -28.18
N PRO A 368 19.76 -1.45 -27.78
CA PRO A 368 18.57 -1.82 -28.55
C PRO A 368 17.49 -0.73 -28.55
N VAL A 369 17.31 -0.01 -27.44
CA VAL A 369 16.31 1.06 -27.33
C VAL A 369 16.69 2.26 -28.22
N LEU A 370 17.94 2.71 -28.17
CA LEU A 370 18.41 3.81 -29.00
C LEU A 370 18.34 3.46 -30.50
N ALA A 371 18.69 2.22 -30.88
CA ALA A 371 18.57 1.76 -32.25
C ALA A 371 17.10 1.78 -32.76
N PHE A 372 16.14 1.43 -31.89
CA PHE A 372 14.72 1.53 -32.21
C PHE A 372 14.27 2.99 -32.38
N ILE A 373 14.65 3.87 -31.44
CA ILE A 373 14.31 5.30 -31.48
C ILE A 373 14.88 5.97 -32.73
N GLU A 374 16.17 5.76 -33.04
CA GLU A 374 16.81 6.31 -34.23
C GLU A 374 16.09 5.90 -35.52
N LYS A 375 15.53 4.70 -35.54
CA LYS A 375 14.79 4.16 -36.68
C LYS A 375 13.37 4.73 -36.79
N PHE A 376 12.69 4.95 -35.66
CA PHE A 376 11.22 5.11 -35.63
C PHE A 376 10.71 6.47 -35.12
N ILE A 377 11.54 7.32 -34.52
CA ILE A 377 11.13 8.63 -33.97
C ILE A 377 10.53 9.59 -35.02
N ARG A 378 10.78 9.34 -36.32
CA ARG A 378 10.20 10.10 -37.44
C ARG A 378 9.31 9.24 -38.35
N SER A 379 8.81 8.11 -37.86
CA SER A 379 7.90 7.24 -38.60
C SER A 379 6.63 7.98 -39.03
N GLU A 380 6.08 7.63 -40.19
CA GLU A 380 4.75 8.11 -40.60
C GLU A 380 3.65 7.54 -39.69
N ASP A 381 3.87 6.31 -39.20
CA ASP A 381 2.99 5.65 -38.24
C ASP A 381 3.19 6.21 -36.83
N TRP A 382 2.11 6.71 -36.23
CA TRP A 382 2.15 7.36 -34.93
C TRP A 382 2.45 6.37 -33.79
N HIS A 383 2.04 5.10 -33.92
CA HIS A 383 2.30 4.05 -32.93
C HIS A 383 3.81 3.89 -32.67
N TYR A 384 4.61 3.96 -33.74
CA TYR A 384 6.07 3.87 -33.67
C TYR A 384 6.72 5.16 -33.16
N ARG A 385 6.15 6.33 -33.46
CA ARG A 385 6.63 7.60 -32.88
C ARG A 385 6.36 7.63 -31.38
N ASP A 386 5.15 7.30 -30.97
CA ASP A 386 4.73 7.17 -29.58
C ASP A 386 5.60 6.17 -28.84
N ALA A 387 5.73 4.94 -29.35
CA ALA A 387 6.57 3.90 -28.76
C ALA A 387 8.04 4.33 -28.61
N SER A 388 8.57 5.14 -29.55
CA SER A 388 9.94 5.66 -29.44
C SER A 388 10.09 6.64 -28.27
N VAL A 389 9.13 7.53 -28.08
CA VAL A 389 9.14 8.52 -27.01
C VAL A 389 8.88 7.85 -25.65
N SER A 390 7.92 6.94 -25.60
CA SER A 390 7.61 6.11 -24.42
C SER A 390 8.81 5.26 -24.03
N ALA A 391 9.47 4.58 -24.97
CA ALA A 391 10.67 3.79 -24.69
C ALA A 391 11.82 4.65 -24.16
N PHE A 392 11.97 5.89 -24.64
CA PHE A 392 12.95 6.83 -24.09
C PHE A 392 12.65 7.16 -22.63
N GLY A 393 11.39 7.54 -22.32
CA GLY A 393 10.96 7.83 -20.95
C GLY A 393 11.08 6.63 -20.00
N ALA A 394 10.82 5.42 -20.50
CA ALA A 394 10.89 4.18 -19.74
C ALA A 394 12.30 3.90 -19.21
N ILE A 395 13.34 4.19 -20.02
CA ILE A 395 14.75 3.90 -19.65
C ILE A 395 15.47 5.05 -18.93
N MET A 396 14.75 6.09 -18.51
CA MET A 396 15.35 7.21 -17.75
C MET A 396 15.77 6.80 -16.34
N GLU A 397 15.26 5.69 -15.84
CA GLU A 397 15.56 5.13 -14.53
C GLU A 397 16.28 3.78 -14.70
N GLY A 398 17.34 3.56 -13.92
CA GLY A 398 18.18 2.37 -13.99
C GLY A 398 19.59 2.60 -14.53
N PRO A 399 19.78 3.09 -15.77
CA PRO A 399 21.11 3.43 -16.28
C PRO A 399 21.80 4.51 -15.43
N GLU A 400 23.13 4.47 -15.36
CA GLU A 400 23.90 5.50 -14.64
C GLU A 400 23.63 6.90 -15.19
N GLU A 401 23.41 7.88 -14.31
CA GLU A 401 23.13 9.28 -14.69
C GLU A 401 24.23 9.86 -15.60
N SER A 402 25.49 9.47 -15.37
CA SER A 402 26.63 9.91 -16.18
C SER A 402 26.56 9.47 -17.65
N VAL A 403 25.85 8.37 -17.93
CA VAL A 403 25.61 7.84 -19.28
C VAL A 403 24.38 8.51 -19.89
N LEU A 404 23.34 8.75 -19.09
CA LEU A 404 22.10 9.38 -19.54
C LEU A 404 22.28 10.87 -19.89
N ASP A 405 23.06 11.62 -19.11
CA ASP A 405 23.26 13.07 -19.26
C ASP A 405 23.54 13.53 -20.71
N PRO A 406 24.56 13.03 -21.42
CA PRO A 406 24.85 13.46 -22.79
C PRO A 406 23.75 13.07 -23.78
N ILE A 407 23.08 11.94 -23.56
CA ILE A 407 22.03 11.41 -24.44
C ILE A 407 20.76 12.25 -24.31
N VAL A 408 20.37 12.55 -23.07
CA VAL A 408 19.24 13.44 -22.76
C VAL A 408 19.46 14.82 -23.36
N LYS A 409 20.65 15.42 -23.16
CA LYS A 409 20.99 16.73 -23.76
C LYS A 409 20.83 16.75 -25.28
N GLN A 410 21.18 15.66 -25.95
CA GLN A 410 21.02 15.53 -27.41
C GLN A 410 19.56 15.32 -27.82
N ALA A 411 18.79 14.55 -27.05
CA ALA A 411 17.40 14.20 -27.37
C ALA A 411 16.40 15.32 -27.05
N LEU A 412 16.69 16.16 -26.05
CA LEU A 412 15.75 17.12 -25.47
C LEU A 412 15.09 18.06 -26.50
N PRO A 413 15.81 18.67 -27.47
CA PRO A 413 15.16 19.51 -28.48
C PRO A 413 14.14 18.75 -29.34
N THR A 414 14.39 17.46 -29.60
CA THR A 414 13.47 16.61 -30.36
C THR A 414 12.24 16.28 -29.52
N LEU A 415 12.41 15.91 -28.24
CA LEU A 415 11.31 15.59 -27.33
C LEU A 415 10.40 16.80 -27.08
N ILE A 416 10.97 17.99 -26.88
CA ILE A 416 10.20 19.24 -26.78
C ILE A 416 9.42 19.47 -28.08
N GLY A 417 10.03 19.23 -29.25
CA GLY A 417 9.33 19.33 -30.54
C GLY A 417 8.20 18.31 -30.72
N MET A 418 8.26 17.14 -30.06
CA MET A 418 7.18 16.14 -30.09
C MET A 418 5.93 16.59 -29.33
N MET A 419 6.02 17.59 -28.46
CA MET A 419 4.85 18.24 -27.85
C MET A 419 3.96 18.94 -28.89
N ASP A 420 4.46 19.16 -30.10
CA ASP A 420 3.72 19.71 -31.24
C ASP A 420 3.27 18.64 -32.27
N ASP A 421 3.45 17.34 -31.99
CA ASP A 421 3.07 16.25 -32.91
C ASP A 421 1.57 16.31 -33.27
N PRO A 422 1.16 15.97 -34.52
CA PRO A 422 -0.25 15.95 -34.89
C PRO A 422 -1.09 14.94 -34.10
N ASN A 423 -0.50 13.85 -33.60
CA ASN A 423 -1.21 12.83 -32.83
C ASN A 423 -1.15 13.13 -31.32
N ILE A 424 -2.30 13.02 -30.66
CA ILE A 424 -2.45 13.34 -29.23
C ILE A 424 -1.72 12.35 -28.30
N HIS A 425 -1.62 11.08 -28.67
CA HIS A 425 -0.92 10.06 -27.89
C HIS A 425 0.59 10.35 -27.88
N VAL A 426 1.16 10.67 -29.04
CA VAL A 426 2.58 11.06 -29.13
C VAL A 426 2.88 12.27 -28.25
N LYS A 427 1.99 13.26 -28.22
CA LYS A 427 2.12 14.44 -27.36
C LYS A 427 2.05 14.10 -25.87
N ASP A 428 1.13 13.22 -25.49
CA ASP A 428 0.96 12.79 -24.11
C ASP A 428 2.18 12.00 -23.62
N SER A 429 2.64 11.02 -24.41
CA SER A 429 3.87 10.27 -24.15
C SER A 429 5.12 11.16 -24.12
N ALA A 430 5.17 12.21 -24.96
CA ALA A 430 6.23 13.21 -24.91
C ALA A 430 6.21 14.02 -23.62
N ALA A 431 5.02 14.47 -23.18
CA ALA A 431 4.88 15.14 -21.90
C ALA A 431 5.39 14.22 -20.78
N TYR A 432 4.90 12.99 -20.71
CA TYR A 432 5.31 12.02 -19.70
C TYR A 432 6.83 11.74 -19.73
N ALA A 433 7.43 11.54 -20.90
CA ALA A 433 8.87 11.34 -21.04
C ALA A 433 9.68 12.56 -20.56
N LEU A 434 9.20 13.78 -20.77
CA LEU A 434 9.82 14.99 -20.23
C LEU A 434 9.74 15.03 -18.70
N GLY A 435 8.62 14.62 -18.11
CA GLY A 435 8.49 14.48 -16.65
C GLY A 435 9.47 13.46 -16.06
N ARG A 436 9.68 12.33 -16.74
CA ARG A 436 10.68 11.30 -16.36
C ARG A 436 12.10 11.84 -16.40
N ILE A 437 12.41 12.70 -17.37
CA ILE A 437 13.71 13.39 -17.45
C ILE A 437 13.90 14.36 -16.28
N CYS A 438 12.87 15.15 -15.94
CA CYS A 438 12.91 16.08 -14.81
C CYS A 438 13.17 15.36 -13.48
N GLU A 439 12.59 14.18 -13.31
CA GLU A 439 12.73 13.32 -12.13
C GLU A 439 14.10 12.63 -12.08
N ALA A 440 14.47 11.89 -13.13
CA ALA A 440 15.57 10.92 -13.06
C ALA A 440 16.93 11.42 -13.58
N VAL A 441 16.96 12.43 -14.48
CA VAL A 441 18.23 12.97 -15.03
C VAL A 441 18.30 14.49 -14.83
N PRO A 442 18.21 14.95 -13.57
CA PRO A 442 18.05 16.35 -13.25
C PRO A 442 19.26 17.21 -13.65
N ALA A 443 20.47 16.64 -13.73
CA ALA A 443 21.68 17.35 -14.16
C ALA A 443 21.72 17.67 -15.67
N ALA A 444 20.92 16.98 -16.49
CA ALA A 444 20.89 17.18 -17.93
C ALA A 444 20.15 18.47 -18.34
N LEU A 445 19.30 19.00 -17.45
CA LEU A 445 18.46 20.17 -17.71
C LEU A 445 19.18 21.46 -17.35
N ASP A 446 19.73 22.14 -18.36
CA ASP A 446 20.26 23.49 -18.22
C ASP A 446 19.11 24.53 -18.09
N ALA A 447 19.08 25.22 -16.95
CA ALA A 447 18.04 26.20 -16.64
C ALA A 447 17.96 27.37 -17.65
N GLN A 448 19.07 27.76 -18.28
CA GLN A 448 19.09 28.89 -19.21
C GLN A 448 18.60 28.47 -20.60
N GLN A 449 18.92 27.25 -21.03
CA GLN A 449 18.63 26.77 -22.38
C GLN A 449 17.28 26.05 -22.47
N HIS A 450 16.92 25.27 -21.46
CA HIS A 450 15.85 24.28 -21.59
C HIS A 450 14.58 24.66 -20.81
N LEU A 451 14.70 25.40 -19.70
CA LEU A 451 13.59 25.63 -18.78
C LEU A 451 12.42 26.38 -19.43
N ALA A 452 12.69 27.51 -20.10
CA ALA A 452 11.63 28.30 -20.71
C ALA A 452 10.89 27.54 -21.84
N PRO A 453 11.58 26.85 -22.78
CA PRO A 453 10.92 25.96 -23.74
C PRO A 453 10.08 24.85 -23.09
N LEU A 454 10.59 24.18 -22.06
CA LEU A 454 9.88 23.10 -21.36
C LEU A 454 8.60 23.58 -20.69
N ILE A 455 8.69 24.65 -19.91
CA ILE A 455 7.54 25.29 -19.26
C ILE A 455 6.50 25.69 -20.32
N GLY A 456 6.94 26.33 -21.40
CA GLY A 456 6.08 26.74 -22.49
C GLY A 456 5.35 25.57 -23.15
N SER A 457 6.07 24.50 -23.50
CA SER A 457 5.46 23.32 -24.14
C SER A 457 4.48 22.59 -23.22
N LEU A 458 4.80 22.47 -21.93
CA LEU A 458 3.94 21.79 -20.96
C LEU A 458 2.66 22.59 -20.67
N PHE A 459 2.73 23.91 -20.50
CA PHE A 459 1.54 24.73 -20.33
C PHE A 459 0.67 24.81 -21.59
N ASN A 460 1.30 24.83 -22.78
CA ASN A 460 0.57 24.72 -24.04
C ASN A 460 -0.14 23.37 -24.16
N GLY A 461 0.54 22.27 -23.82
CA GLY A 461 -0.03 20.93 -23.79
C GLY A 461 -1.23 20.85 -22.84
N LEU A 462 -1.08 21.31 -21.61
CA LEU A 462 -2.14 21.41 -20.59
C LEU A 462 -3.35 22.22 -21.09
N SER A 463 -3.10 23.28 -21.87
CA SER A 463 -4.16 24.11 -22.45
C SER A 463 -4.80 23.49 -23.69
N SER A 464 -4.13 22.56 -24.36
CA SER A 464 -4.56 22.05 -25.68
C SER A 464 -5.65 20.99 -25.60
N HIS A 465 -5.52 20.00 -24.70
CA HIS A 465 -6.43 18.86 -24.64
C HIS A 465 -6.46 18.25 -23.22
N PRO A 466 -7.65 17.93 -22.65
CA PRO A 466 -7.76 17.36 -21.30
C PRO A 466 -6.96 16.06 -21.09
N LYS A 467 -6.88 15.19 -22.11
CA LYS A 467 -6.08 13.95 -22.05
C LYS A 467 -4.60 14.18 -21.70
N MET A 468 -4.02 15.33 -22.09
CA MET A 468 -2.63 15.66 -21.75
C MET A 468 -2.47 16.23 -20.33
N ALA A 469 -3.56 16.48 -19.61
CA ALA A 469 -3.53 17.18 -18.33
C ALA A 469 -2.66 16.44 -17.31
N ALA A 470 -2.88 15.13 -17.16
CA ALA A 470 -2.15 14.32 -16.19
C ALA A 470 -0.64 14.36 -16.45
N SER A 471 -0.20 14.04 -17.68
CA SER A 471 1.21 14.01 -18.05
C SER A 471 1.88 15.39 -17.98
N CYS A 472 1.20 16.45 -18.45
CA CYS A 472 1.72 17.82 -18.36
C CYS A 472 1.84 18.28 -16.91
N CYS A 473 0.81 18.03 -16.08
CA CYS A 473 0.81 18.42 -14.68
C CYS A 473 1.89 17.68 -13.90
N TRP A 474 1.99 16.35 -14.06
CA TRP A 474 3.03 15.56 -13.42
C TRP A 474 4.44 16.04 -13.78
N SER A 475 4.66 16.34 -15.06
CA SER A 475 5.93 16.89 -15.54
C SER A 475 6.23 18.28 -14.98
N LEU A 476 5.22 19.13 -14.84
CA LEU A 476 5.34 20.46 -14.23
C LEU A 476 5.65 20.38 -12.73
N MET A 477 5.10 19.39 -12.01
CA MET A 477 5.42 19.16 -10.60
C MET A 477 6.88 18.71 -10.43
N ASN A 478 7.34 17.71 -11.19
CA ASN A 478 8.74 17.28 -11.15
C ASN A 478 9.71 18.41 -11.56
N LEU A 479 9.31 19.23 -12.53
CA LEU A 479 10.06 20.42 -12.93
C LEU A 479 10.14 21.44 -11.79
N ALA A 480 9.04 21.66 -11.07
CA ALA A 480 9.00 22.59 -9.94
C ALA A 480 9.89 22.11 -8.79
N ASP A 481 9.81 20.83 -8.43
CA ASP A 481 10.65 20.21 -7.40
C ASP A 481 12.14 20.28 -7.79
N ARG A 482 12.46 20.01 -9.05
CA ARG A 482 13.84 20.07 -9.55
C ARG A 482 14.46 21.47 -9.42
N PHE A 483 13.70 22.51 -9.79
CA PHE A 483 14.21 23.87 -9.85
C PHE A 483 13.86 24.70 -8.60
N ALA A 484 13.51 24.06 -7.48
CA ALA A 484 13.22 24.69 -6.20
C ALA A 484 14.43 25.46 -5.61
N GLY A 485 15.65 24.99 -5.89
CA GLY A 485 16.89 25.53 -5.32
C GLY A 485 17.16 25.02 -3.90
N GLU A 486 18.18 25.60 -3.25
CA GLU A 486 18.52 25.24 -1.86
C GLU A 486 17.50 25.82 -0.87
N PRO A 487 17.22 25.14 0.26
CA PRO A 487 16.34 25.67 1.31
C PRO A 487 16.74 27.07 1.75
N GLY A 488 15.79 28.01 1.73
CA GLY A 488 16.00 29.41 2.11
C GLY A 488 16.62 30.31 1.02
N CYS A 489 16.74 29.83 -0.22
CA CYS A 489 17.25 30.65 -1.33
C CYS A 489 16.35 31.88 -1.63
N GLN A 490 17.00 33.00 -1.99
CA GLN A 490 16.29 34.25 -2.32
C GLN A 490 15.68 34.23 -3.72
N SER A 491 16.26 33.48 -4.65
CA SER A 491 15.78 33.34 -6.02
C SER A 491 16.17 31.96 -6.54
N ASN A 492 15.33 31.36 -7.38
CA ASN A 492 15.60 30.09 -8.04
C ASN A 492 15.28 30.21 -9.54
N PRO A 493 15.62 29.20 -10.37
CA PRO A 493 15.35 29.25 -11.80
C PRO A 493 13.88 29.42 -12.19
N LEU A 494 12.93 29.12 -11.29
CA LEU A 494 11.49 29.31 -11.52
C LEU A 494 11.04 30.74 -11.23
N SER A 495 11.75 31.52 -10.41
CA SER A 495 11.38 32.89 -10.04
C SER A 495 11.00 33.78 -11.24
N PRO A 496 11.73 33.78 -12.39
CA PRO A 496 11.36 34.58 -13.56
C PRO A 496 10.06 34.13 -14.25
N HIS A 497 9.67 32.87 -14.05
CA HIS A 497 8.51 32.24 -14.69
C HIS A 497 7.30 32.14 -13.76
N PHE A 498 7.51 32.29 -12.44
CA PHE A 498 6.52 32.03 -11.41
C PHE A 498 5.20 32.78 -11.65
N SER A 499 5.25 34.11 -11.83
CA SER A 499 4.04 34.92 -12.05
C SER A 499 3.22 34.43 -13.24
N ASP A 500 3.87 34.13 -14.37
CA ASP A 500 3.19 33.68 -15.58
C ASP A 500 2.62 32.26 -15.38
N SER A 501 3.35 31.36 -14.74
CA SER A 501 2.88 30.00 -14.44
C SER A 501 1.63 29.99 -13.55
N ILE A 502 1.61 30.80 -12.49
CA ILE A 502 0.43 30.92 -11.61
C ILE A 502 -0.78 31.45 -12.40
N GLN A 503 -0.60 32.46 -13.25
CA GLN A 503 -1.68 32.98 -14.08
C GLN A 503 -2.24 31.94 -15.05
N HIS A 504 -1.38 31.13 -15.67
CA HIS A 504 -1.81 30.05 -16.56
C HIS A 504 -2.61 28.98 -15.82
N LEU A 505 -2.15 28.51 -14.66
CA LEU A 505 -2.86 27.53 -13.83
C LEU A 505 -4.23 28.03 -13.38
N LEU A 506 -4.30 29.30 -12.96
CA LEU A 506 -5.57 29.94 -12.57
C LEU A 506 -6.53 30.10 -13.76
N ALA A 507 -6.02 30.37 -14.96
CA ALA A 507 -6.83 30.47 -16.17
C ALA A 507 -7.36 29.10 -16.63
N VAL A 508 -6.52 28.06 -16.58
CA VAL A 508 -6.91 26.68 -16.96
C VAL A 508 -8.03 26.17 -16.06
N THR A 509 -7.94 26.41 -14.75
CA THR A 509 -8.97 25.99 -13.79
C THR A 509 -10.32 26.70 -13.94
N GLU A 510 -10.37 27.86 -14.60
CA GLU A 510 -11.60 28.64 -14.86
C GLU A 510 -12.28 28.28 -16.19
N ARG A 511 -11.67 27.42 -17.01
CA ARG A 511 -12.24 27.00 -18.29
C ARG A 511 -13.59 26.29 -18.11
N ALA A 512 -14.51 26.57 -19.03
CA ALA A 512 -15.82 25.95 -19.05
C ALA A 512 -15.76 24.45 -19.44
N ASP A 513 -14.77 24.08 -20.25
CA ASP A 513 -14.51 22.71 -20.69
C ASP A 513 -13.48 21.97 -19.82
N ALA A 514 -12.97 22.60 -18.75
CA ALA A 514 -12.15 21.89 -17.79
C ALA A 514 -13.02 20.89 -17.01
N ASP A 515 -12.75 19.61 -17.22
CA ASP A 515 -13.27 18.56 -16.36
C ASP A 515 -12.65 18.66 -14.96
N ASN A 516 -13.14 17.80 -14.07
CA ASN A 516 -12.71 17.81 -12.69
C ASN A 516 -11.24 17.35 -12.54
N GLN A 517 -10.83 16.37 -13.34
CA GLN A 517 -9.47 15.82 -13.34
C GLN A 517 -8.43 16.89 -13.72
N LEU A 518 -8.68 17.69 -14.76
CA LEU A 518 -7.84 18.82 -15.15
C LEU A 518 -7.76 19.87 -14.03
N ARG A 519 -8.87 20.17 -13.36
CA ARG A 519 -8.87 21.15 -12.25
C ARG A 519 -8.05 20.66 -11.07
N THR A 520 -8.24 19.43 -10.63
CA THR A 520 -7.49 18.82 -9.54
C THR A 520 -6.00 18.81 -9.85
N ALA A 521 -5.62 18.29 -11.03
CA ALA A 521 -4.22 18.25 -11.45
C ALA A 521 -3.59 19.66 -11.55
N ALA A 522 -4.32 20.66 -12.04
CA ALA A 522 -3.81 22.03 -12.10
C ALA A 522 -3.62 22.66 -10.70
N TYR A 523 -4.47 22.34 -9.72
CA TYR A 523 -4.27 22.78 -8.34
C TYR A 523 -3.10 22.04 -7.67
N GLU A 524 -2.84 20.78 -8.01
CA GLU A 524 -1.65 20.06 -7.55
C GLU A 524 -0.36 20.68 -8.10
N VAL A 525 -0.33 21.06 -9.39
CA VAL A 525 0.80 21.84 -9.93
C VAL A 525 0.95 23.16 -9.20
N LEU A 526 -0.16 23.85 -8.92
CA LEU A 526 -0.15 25.10 -8.16
C LEU A 526 0.46 24.90 -6.76
N ASN A 527 0.13 23.80 -6.08
CA ASN A 527 0.74 23.43 -4.80
C ASN A 527 2.25 23.27 -4.93
N SER A 528 2.72 22.46 -5.89
CA SER A 528 4.15 22.23 -6.08
C SER A 528 4.90 23.53 -6.38
N PHE A 529 4.35 24.41 -7.23
CA PHE A 529 4.95 25.73 -7.48
C PHE A 529 5.02 26.59 -6.21
N VAL A 530 3.93 26.65 -5.43
CA VAL A 530 3.90 27.42 -4.17
C VAL A 530 4.90 26.90 -3.15
N THR A 531 4.94 25.59 -2.94
CA THR A 531 5.88 24.93 -2.01
C THR A 531 7.33 25.22 -2.38
N ASN A 532 7.64 25.20 -3.68
CA ASN A 532 8.99 25.41 -4.20
C ASN A 532 9.32 26.87 -4.55
N ALA A 533 8.50 27.84 -4.14
CA ALA A 533 8.74 29.26 -4.44
C ALA A 533 9.97 29.80 -3.69
N ALA A 534 10.85 30.55 -4.34
CA ALA A 534 11.97 31.22 -3.67
C ALA A 534 11.54 32.50 -2.92
N GLY A 535 12.44 33.08 -2.12
CA GLY A 535 12.17 34.27 -1.30
C GLY A 535 11.60 35.47 -2.07
N ASP A 536 12.07 35.72 -3.29
CA ASP A 536 11.60 36.80 -4.16
C ASP A 536 10.16 36.63 -4.67
N SER A 537 9.63 35.40 -4.60
CA SER A 537 8.28 35.04 -5.05
C SER A 537 7.25 34.97 -3.91
N VAL A 538 7.68 35.08 -2.65
CA VAL A 538 6.81 35.05 -1.45
C VAL A 538 5.73 36.13 -1.49
N ALA A 539 6.05 37.33 -1.98
CA ALA A 539 5.06 38.40 -2.13
C ALA A 539 3.95 38.05 -3.14
N LEU A 540 4.26 37.27 -4.17
CA LEU A 540 3.27 36.76 -5.13
C LEU A 540 2.42 35.64 -4.51
N VAL A 541 3.03 34.77 -3.70
CA VAL A 541 2.32 33.75 -2.91
C VAL A 541 1.31 34.41 -1.96
N SER A 542 1.69 35.49 -1.28
CA SER A 542 0.77 36.24 -0.41
C SER A 542 -0.40 36.88 -1.18
N GLN A 543 -0.20 37.32 -2.43
CA GLN A 543 -1.27 37.81 -3.29
C GLN A 543 -2.20 36.68 -3.75
N LEU A 544 -1.66 35.48 -3.97
CA LEU A 544 -2.43 34.30 -4.37
C LEU A 544 -3.43 33.88 -3.28
N THR A 545 -3.12 34.11 -2.00
CA THR A 545 -4.03 33.80 -0.86
C THR A 545 -5.44 34.35 -1.11
N GLU A 546 -5.58 35.63 -1.46
CA GLU A 546 -6.88 36.26 -1.66
C GLU A 546 -7.67 35.65 -2.82
N VAL A 547 -6.97 35.24 -3.88
CA VAL A 547 -7.59 34.61 -5.05
C VAL A 547 -8.15 33.24 -4.68
N ILE A 548 -7.36 32.41 -3.99
CA ILE A 548 -7.75 31.05 -3.60
C ILE A 548 -8.86 31.08 -2.56
N LEU A 549 -8.77 31.97 -1.56
CA LEU A 549 -9.82 32.17 -0.58
C LEU A 549 -11.13 32.63 -1.22
N GLY A 550 -11.08 33.57 -2.17
CA GLY A 550 -12.26 33.99 -2.92
C GLY A 550 -12.89 32.88 -3.77
N ARG A 551 -12.09 31.94 -4.30
CA ARG A 551 -12.59 30.74 -4.99
C ARG A 551 -13.23 29.75 -4.03
N LEU A 552 -12.61 29.53 -2.87
CA LEU A 552 -13.14 28.65 -1.83
C LEU A 552 -14.51 29.15 -1.32
N GLU A 553 -14.66 30.45 -1.08
CA GLU A 553 -15.96 31.04 -0.70
C GLU A 553 -17.03 30.85 -1.78
N LYS A 554 -16.68 31.03 -3.06
CA LYS A 554 -17.61 30.81 -4.17
C LYS A 554 -18.06 29.35 -4.23
N SER A 555 -17.16 28.40 -3.97
CA SER A 555 -17.50 26.98 -3.96
C SER A 555 -18.58 26.65 -2.93
N MET A 556 -18.56 27.30 -1.77
CA MET A 556 -19.53 27.04 -0.70
C MET A 556 -20.95 27.48 -1.10
N ALA A 557 -21.07 28.51 -1.95
CA ALA A 557 -22.36 28.92 -2.50
C ALA A 557 -22.94 27.89 -3.49
N LEU A 558 -22.10 27.01 -4.06
CA LEU A 558 -22.52 25.94 -4.95
C LEU A 558 -23.11 24.74 -4.19
N GLN A 559 -22.89 24.64 -2.87
CA GLN A 559 -23.44 23.56 -2.05
C GLN A 559 -24.96 23.45 -2.16
N GLY A 560 -25.66 24.59 -2.26
CA GLY A 560 -27.12 24.63 -2.44
C GLY A 560 -27.61 24.21 -3.82
N GLN A 561 -26.69 23.99 -4.78
CA GLN A 561 -26.98 23.58 -6.15
C GLN A 561 -26.68 22.11 -6.41
N VAL A 562 -26.13 21.39 -5.42
CA VAL A 562 -25.86 19.94 -5.50
C VAL A 562 -27.18 19.18 -5.57
N VAL A 563 -27.40 18.45 -6.67
CA VAL A 563 -28.61 17.63 -6.87
C VAL A 563 -28.27 16.14 -6.95
N SER A 564 -27.14 15.81 -7.57
CA SER A 564 -26.67 14.43 -7.75
C SER A 564 -25.48 14.10 -6.84
N VAL A 565 -25.16 12.80 -6.74
CA VAL A 565 -23.94 12.33 -6.06
C VAL A 565 -22.69 12.79 -6.80
N GLU A 566 -22.75 12.88 -8.13
CA GLU A 566 -21.65 13.37 -8.97
C GLU A 566 -21.36 14.86 -8.74
N ASP A 567 -22.42 15.68 -8.60
CA ASP A 567 -22.28 17.09 -8.23
C ASP A 567 -21.62 17.23 -6.84
N LYS A 568 -22.00 16.35 -5.90
CA LYS A 568 -21.42 16.32 -4.56
C LYS A 568 -19.92 16.02 -4.64
N LEU A 569 -19.54 14.94 -5.32
CA LEU A 569 -18.13 14.52 -5.45
C LEU A 569 -17.27 15.59 -6.12
N THR A 570 -17.77 16.17 -7.22
CA THR A 570 -17.06 17.24 -7.95
C THR A 570 -16.85 18.48 -7.08
N LEU A 571 -17.85 18.85 -6.28
CA LEU A 571 -17.72 19.98 -5.36
C LEU A 571 -16.73 19.69 -4.23
N GLU A 572 -16.77 18.49 -3.65
CA GLU A 572 -15.86 18.05 -2.59
C GLU A 572 -14.40 18.02 -3.09
N GLU A 573 -14.15 17.47 -4.27
CA GLU A 573 -12.80 17.45 -4.87
C GLU A 573 -12.25 18.86 -5.14
N MET A 574 -13.10 19.78 -5.62
CA MET A 574 -12.71 21.18 -5.80
C MET A 574 -12.40 21.87 -4.47
N GLN A 575 -13.22 21.65 -3.43
CA GLN A 575 -12.99 22.22 -2.10
C GLN A 575 -11.72 21.67 -1.45
N THR A 576 -11.47 20.37 -1.59
CA THR A 576 -10.25 19.70 -1.15
C THR A 576 -9.02 20.29 -1.86
N SER A 577 -9.05 20.41 -3.19
CA SER A 577 -7.94 20.99 -3.97
C SER A 577 -7.62 22.43 -3.55
N LEU A 578 -8.66 23.26 -3.38
CA LEU A 578 -8.49 24.65 -2.94
C LEU A 578 -7.96 24.76 -1.50
N ALA A 579 -8.46 23.93 -0.58
CA ALA A 579 -7.98 23.88 0.80
C ALA A 579 -6.52 23.40 0.87
N SER A 580 -6.12 22.47 -0.01
CA SER A 580 -4.73 22.03 -0.16
C SER A 580 -3.82 23.17 -0.62
N VAL A 581 -4.25 24.00 -1.58
CA VAL A 581 -3.51 25.21 -1.97
C VAL A 581 -3.39 26.21 -0.83
N VAL A 582 -4.45 26.40 -0.03
CA VAL A 582 -4.36 27.22 1.18
C VAL A 582 -3.30 26.66 2.12
N MET A 583 -3.28 25.36 2.37
CA MET A 583 -2.27 24.70 3.21
C MET A 583 -0.84 24.98 2.70
N SER A 584 -0.56 24.76 1.41
CA SER A 584 0.76 25.05 0.82
C SER A 584 1.15 26.52 0.93
N ILE A 585 0.20 27.44 0.76
CA ILE A 585 0.44 28.89 0.95
C ILE A 585 0.84 29.17 2.41
N VAL A 586 0.12 28.61 3.38
CA VAL A 586 0.42 28.82 4.81
C VAL A 586 1.81 28.27 5.15
N GLN A 587 2.12 27.05 4.71
CA GLN A 587 3.43 26.44 4.91
C GLN A 587 4.56 27.26 4.28
N ARG A 588 4.31 27.86 3.11
CA ARG A 588 5.32 28.69 2.44
C ARG A 588 5.52 30.05 3.07
N LEU A 589 4.44 30.70 3.54
CA LEU A 589 4.50 32.01 4.19
C LEU A 589 5.01 31.93 5.63
N GLU A 590 4.87 30.78 6.30
CA GLU A 590 5.22 30.61 7.71
C GLU A 590 4.62 31.75 8.56
N ALA A 591 5.44 32.44 9.36
CA ALA A 591 5.02 33.55 10.20
C ALA A 591 4.46 34.77 9.42
N ASP A 592 4.76 34.90 8.12
CA ASP A 592 4.25 36.01 7.29
C ASP A 592 2.76 35.83 6.94
N VAL A 593 2.14 34.69 7.27
CA VAL A 593 0.69 34.47 7.10
C VAL A 593 -0.17 35.28 8.08
N ARG A 594 0.41 35.79 9.18
CA ARG A 594 -0.32 36.48 10.27
C ARG A 594 -1.31 37.56 9.82
N PRO A 595 -1.02 38.42 8.82
CA PRO A 595 -1.98 39.43 8.36
C PRO A 595 -3.24 38.85 7.71
N GLN A 596 -3.17 37.63 7.18
CA GLN A 596 -4.25 36.96 6.45
C GLN A 596 -4.91 35.84 7.27
N SER A 597 -4.32 35.43 8.40
CA SER A 597 -4.75 34.25 9.17
C SER A 597 -6.19 34.31 9.65
N ASP A 598 -6.67 35.50 10.05
CA ASP A 598 -8.06 35.69 10.49
C ASP A 598 -9.05 35.37 9.37
N ARG A 599 -8.72 35.79 8.14
CA ARG A 599 -9.53 35.56 6.95
C ARG A 599 -9.51 34.10 6.53
N ILE A 600 -8.33 33.47 6.58
CA ILE A 600 -8.18 32.03 6.30
C ILE A 600 -9.02 31.21 7.27
N MET A 601 -8.85 31.42 8.58
CA MET A 601 -9.60 30.69 9.61
C MET A 601 -11.11 30.91 9.50
N GLN A 602 -11.55 32.14 9.21
CA GLN A 602 -12.97 32.41 8.98
C GLN A 602 -13.54 31.54 7.86
N ILE A 603 -12.86 31.44 6.72
CA ILE A 603 -13.34 30.69 5.55
C ILE A 603 -13.28 29.18 5.81
N LEU A 604 -12.18 28.67 6.40
CA LEU A 604 -12.04 27.25 6.71
C LEU A 604 -13.11 26.76 7.72
N LEU A 605 -13.38 27.55 8.76
CA LEU A 605 -14.44 27.22 9.73
C LEU A 605 -15.84 27.31 9.10
N GLN A 606 -16.06 28.30 8.23
CA GLN A 606 -17.33 28.41 7.50
C GLN A 606 -17.51 27.21 6.57
N LEU A 607 -16.45 26.76 5.89
CA LEU A 607 -16.48 25.56 5.05
C LEU A 607 -16.91 24.34 5.86
N LEU A 608 -16.22 24.05 6.97
CA LEU A 608 -16.58 22.94 7.87
C LEU A 608 -18.04 22.98 8.33
N SER A 609 -18.60 24.17 8.56
CA SER A 609 -20.00 24.33 8.98
C SER A 609 -21.03 24.02 7.88
N THR A 610 -20.62 24.04 6.61
CA THR A 610 -21.50 23.83 5.45
C THR A 610 -21.45 22.42 4.87
N LEU A 611 -20.50 21.59 5.32
CA LEU A 611 -20.27 20.27 4.75
C LEU A 611 -21.37 19.27 5.13
N PRO A 612 -21.78 18.40 4.19
CA PRO A 612 -22.68 17.30 4.50
C PRO A 612 -21.99 16.23 5.36
N PRO A 613 -22.75 15.36 6.05
CA PRO A 613 -22.19 14.17 6.68
C PRO A 613 -21.44 13.30 5.66
N LYS A 614 -20.35 12.65 6.10
CA LYS A 614 -19.50 11.78 5.27
C LYS A 614 -18.92 12.51 4.05
N SER A 615 -18.30 13.65 4.31
CA SER A 615 -17.52 14.42 3.34
C SER A 615 -16.03 14.13 3.56
N SER A 616 -15.23 14.11 2.50
CA SER A 616 -13.76 13.97 2.56
C SER A 616 -13.03 15.30 2.76
N VAL A 617 -13.71 16.43 2.56
CA VAL A 617 -13.16 17.79 2.69
C VAL A 617 -12.59 18.11 4.08
N PRO A 618 -13.18 17.65 5.22
CA PRO A 618 -12.68 17.98 6.54
C PRO A 618 -11.21 17.60 6.76
N ASP A 619 -10.74 16.50 6.18
CA ASP A 619 -9.37 16.01 6.39
C ASP A 619 -8.33 17.05 5.93
N THR A 620 -8.54 17.61 4.73
CA THR A 620 -7.63 18.63 4.17
C THR A 620 -7.80 19.97 4.87
N VAL A 621 -9.01 20.33 5.28
CA VAL A 621 -9.24 21.56 6.05
C VAL A 621 -8.55 21.48 7.42
N PHE A 622 -8.58 20.32 8.07
CA PHE A 622 -7.92 20.10 9.36
C PHE A 622 -6.40 20.18 9.20
N ALA A 623 -5.84 19.61 8.13
CA ALA A 623 -4.41 19.73 7.82
C ALA A 623 -3.99 21.20 7.55
N ALA A 624 -4.82 21.97 6.84
CA ALA A 624 -4.62 23.40 6.64
C ALA A 624 -4.66 24.17 7.97
N ILE A 625 -5.61 23.87 8.86
CA ILE A 625 -5.70 24.46 10.20
C ILE A 625 -4.48 24.09 11.06
N GLY A 626 -3.99 22.85 10.98
CA GLY A 626 -2.75 22.42 11.63
C GLY A 626 -1.55 23.23 11.18
N SER A 627 -1.41 23.45 9.86
CA SER A 627 -0.35 24.30 9.30
C SER A 627 -0.44 25.76 9.79
N ILE A 628 -1.66 26.29 9.98
CA ILE A 628 -1.88 27.62 10.57
C ILE A 628 -1.47 27.63 12.05
N ALA A 629 -1.82 26.59 12.80
CA ALA A 629 -1.43 26.47 14.20
C ALA A 629 0.10 26.48 14.34
N THR A 630 0.82 25.70 13.52
CA THR A 630 2.28 25.70 13.51
C THR A 630 2.87 27.06 13.11
N ALA A 631 2.31 27.73 12.11
CA ALA A 631 2.81 29.03 11.65
C ALA A 631 2.57 30.18 12.64
N MET A 632 1.51 30.09 13.44
CA MET A 632 1.10 31.14 14.39
C MET A 632 1.52 30.88 15.84
N GLU A 633 1.89 29.64 16.17
CA GLU A 633 2.26 29.21 17.53
C GLU A 633 1.21 29.68 18.56
N GLU A 634 1.63 30.35 19.63
CA GLU A 634 0.74 30.84 20.71
C GLU A 634 -0.38 31.75 20.21
N GLU A 635 -0.19 32.51 19.10
CA GLU A 635 -1.22 33.40 18.56
C GLU A 635 -2.44 32.63 18.01
N PHE A 636 -2.30 31.34 17.72
CA PHE A 636 -3.43 30.49 17.28
C PHE A 636 -4.50 30.32 18.37
N GLN A 637 -4.16 30.56 19.65
CA GLN A 637 -5.09 30.47 20.78
C GLN A 637 -6.40 31.24 20.54
N LYS A 638 -6.36 32.38 19.84
CA LYS A 638 -7.54 33.21 19.57
C LYS A 638 -8.63 32.49 18.74
N TYR A 639 -8.30 31.42 18.03
CA TYR A 639 -9.26 30.64 17.23
C TYR A 639 -9.79 29.40 17.95
N MET A 640 -9.18 28.99 19.06
CA MET A 640 -9.51 27.73 19.73
C MET A 640 -10.95 27.66 20.24
N GLU A 641 -11.52 28.78 20.69
CA GLU A 641 -12.93 28.84 21.12
C GLU A 641 -13.88 28.48 19.97
N ALA A 642 -13.63 29.01 18.77
CA ALA A 642 -14.46 28.74 17.60
C ALA A 642 -14.17 27.38 16.94
N PHE A 643 -12.90 26.92 16.98
CA PHE A 643 -12.48 25.70 16.32
C PHE A 643 -12.72 24.42 17.14
N SER A 644 -12.54 24.48 18.47
CA SER A 644 -12.60 23.28 19.33
C SER A 644 -13.87 22.42 19.20
N PRO A 645 -15.09 22.96 18.95
CA PRO A 645 -16.26 22.10 18.71
C PRO A 645 -16.13 21.19 17.50
N PHE A 646 -15.49 21.65 16.41
CA PHE A 646 -15.24 20.84 15.22
C PHE A 646 -14.23 19.73 15.52
N LEU A 647 -13.15 20.07 16.22
CA LEU A 647 -12.13 19.11 16.63
C LEU A 647 -12.70 18.02 17.55
N TYR A 648 -13.51 18.39 18.54
CA TYR A 648 -14.15 17.41 19.43
C TYR A 648 -15.15 16.52 18.69
N ASN A 649 -15.89 17.06 17.71
CA ASN A 649 -16.79 16.23 16.90
C ASN A 649 -15.99 15.17 16.13
N ALA A 650 -14.93 15.58 15.44
CA ALA A 650 -14.06 14.68 14.69
C ALA A 650 -13.38 13.62 15.58
N LEU A 651 -12.85 14.01 16.76
CA LEU A 651 -12.25 13.08 17.72
C LEU A 651 -13.25 12.04 18.23
N ASN A 652 -14.52 12.39 18.37
CA ASN A 652 -15.53 11.47 18.91
C ASN A 652 -16.32 10.73 17.81
N ASN A 653 -16.04 11.00 16.53
CA ASN A 653 -16.71 10.35 15.41
C ASN A 653 -16.05 9.01 15.07
N GLN A 654 -16.45 7.97 15.79
CA GLN A 654 -15.87 6.63 15.64
C GLN A 654 -16.31 5.90 14.37
N GLU A 655 -17.30 6.43 13.65
CA GLU A 655 -17.80 5.86 12.39
C GLU A 655 -16.88 6.20 11.20
N GLU A 656 -16.02 7.21 11.33
CA GLU A 656 -15.09 7.67 10.29
C GLU A 656 -13.63 7.64 10.83
N PRO A 657 -12.96 6.46 10.82
CA PRO A 657 -11.64 6.30 11.43
C PRO A 657 -10.55 7.22 10.88
N ALA A 658 -10.60 7.55 9.58
CA ALA A 658 -9.64 8.44 8.93
C ALA A 658 -9.69 9.86 9.50
N LEU A 659 -10.90 10.43 9.61
CA LEU A 659 -11.11 11.76 10.19
C LEU A 659 -10.73 11.77 11.69
N CYS A 660 -11.02 10.69 12.41
CA CYS A 660 -10.59 10.55 13.80
C CYS A 660 -9.05 10.55 13.92
N SER A 661 -8.36 9.83 13.03
CA SER A 661 -6.90 9.82 12.95
C SER A 661 -6.32 11.22 12.68
N MET A 662 -6.90 11.94 11.71
CA MET A 662 -6.50 13.32 11.40
C MET A 662 -6.70 14.24 12.61
N ALA A 663 -7.84 14.12 13.30
CA ALA A 663 -8.13 14.89 14.50
C ALA A 663 -7.15 14.61 15.65
N ILE A 664 -6.71 13.36 15.82
CA ILE A 664 -5.67 12.98 16.81
C ILE A 664 -4.33 13.65 16.45
N GLY A 665 -3.93 13.60 15.17
CA GLY A 665 -2.73 14.31 14.69
C GLY A 665 -2.81 15.82 14.97
N LEU A 666 -3.96 16.43 14.68
CA LEU A 666 -4.17 17.85 14.90
C LEU A 666 -4.16 18.25 16.39
N VAL A 667 -4.57 17.37 17.31
CA VAL A 667 -4.36 17.59 18.75
C VAL A 667 -2.88 17.73 19.06
N SER A 668 -2.03 16.88 18.46
CA SER A 668 -0.57 16.93 18.64
C SER A 668 0.05 18.22 18.06
N ASP A 669 -0.40 18.65 16.89
CA ASP A 669 0.07 19.91 16.29
C ASP A 669 -0.32 21.12 17.14
N ILE A 670 -1.57 21.16 17.63
CA ILE A 670 -2.07 22.24 18.48
C ILE A 670 -1.34 22.27 19.82
N THR A 671 -1.11 21.12 20.47
CA THR A 671 -0.41 21.08 21.76
C THR A 671 1.04 21.55 21.63
N ARG A 672 1.74 21.14 20.57
CA ARG A 672 3.10 21.62 20.25
C ARG A 672 3.12 23.12 19.95
N SER A 673 2.13 23.62 19.21
CA SER A 673 2.09 25.02 18.77
C SER A 673 1.71 25.99 19.90
N LEU A 674 0.76 25.63 20.76
CA LEU A 674 0.29 26.50 21.85
C LEU A 674 1.13 26.40 23.12
N GLY A 675 1.90 25.32 23.30
CA GLY A 675 2.60 25.05 24.55
C GLY A 675 1.65 25.08 25.76
N GLU A 676 2.03 25.78 26.82
CA GLU A 676 1.24 25.85 28.06
C GLU A 676 -0.18 26.45 27.86
N SER A 677 -0.37 27.27 26.83
CA SER A 677 -1.66 27.92 26.52
C SER A 677 -2.77 26.93 26.12
N VAL A 678 -2.41 25.67 25.81
CA VAL A 678 -3.37 24.60 25.47
C VAL A 678 -4.07 24.01 26.70
N GLN A 679 -3.54 24.24 27.91
CA GLN A 679 -4.02 23.63 29.16
C GLN A 679 -5.55 23.65 29.35
N PRO A 680 -6.29 24.75 29.03
CA PRO A 680 -7.75 24.78 29.22
C PRO A 680 -8.53 23.76 28.37
N TYR A 681 -7.92 23.23 27.31
CA TYR A 681 -8.56 22.30 26.36
C TYR A 681 -8.17 20.84 26.63
N CYS A 682 -7.10 20.60 27.41
CA CYS A 682 -6.54 19.26 27.62
C CYS A 682 -7.51 18.29 28.30
N ASP A 683 -8.37 18.73 29.21
CA ASP A 683 -9.38 17.85 29.81
C ASP A 683 -10.31 17.23 28.75
N ALA A 684 -10.73 18.03 27.76
CA ALA A 684 -11.57 17.54 26.68
C ALA A 684 -10.79 16.59 25.75
N PHE A 685 -9.55 16.94 25.38
CA PHE A 685 -8.68 16.07 24.59
C PHE A 685 -8.46 14.73 25.27
N MET A 686 -8.04 14.71 26.54
CA MET A 686 -7.78 13.49 27.29
C MET A 686 -9.04 12.61 27.39
N ASN A 687 -10.20 13.20 27.63
CA ASN A 687 -11.46 12.44 27.69
C ASN A 687 -11.80 11.77 26.35
N SER A 688 -11.69 12.50 25.23
CA SER A 688 -11.94 11.94 23.91
C SER A 688 -10.94 10.85 23.53
N LEU A 689 -9.64 11.09 23.73
CA LEU A 689 -8.59 10.11 23.45
C LEU A 689 -8.75 8.82 24.28
N LEU A 690 -9.04 8.94 25.57
CA LEU A 690 -9.29 7.77 26.44
C LEU A 690 -10.57 7.01 26.08
N ASN A 691 -11.62 7.71 25.61
CA ASN A 691 -12.84 7.06 25.13
C ASN A 691 -12.59 6.27 23.83
N ASN A 692 -11.77 6.81 22.93
CA ASN A 692 -11.40 6.12 21.71
C ASN A 692 -10.63 4.82 21.98
N LEU A 693 -9.74 4.80 22.97
CA LEU A 693 -9.03 3.58 23.38
C LEU A 693 -9.94 2.48 23.95
N ARG A 694 -11.15 2.83 24.43
CA ARG A 694 -12.13 1.87 24.95
C ARG A 694 -13.04 1.29 23.87
N SER A 695 -13.06 1.87 22.68
CA SER A 695 -13.95 1.45 21.61
C SER A 695 -13.42 0.21 20.91
N PRO A 696 -14.21 -0.88 20.82
CA PRO A 696 -13.85 -2.04 20.00
C PRO A 696 -13.92 -1.72 18.50
N ALA A 697 -14.59 -0.62 18.09
CA ALA A 697 -14.85 -0.28 16.70
C ALA A 697 -13.67 0.46 16.02
N LEU A 698 -12.85 1.21 16.77
CA LEU A 698 -11.74 2.02 16.22
C LEU A 698 -10.49 1.19 15.90
N GLY A 699 -10.57 -0.13 16.05
CA GLY A 699 -9.50 -1.07 15.75
C GLY A 699 -8.22 -0.80 16.56
N ASN A 700 -7.17 -1.52 16.19
CA ASN A 700 -5.83 -1.33 16.75
C ASN A 700 -5.12 -0.11 16.13
N GLN A 701 -5.53 0.33 14.95
CA GLN A 701 -4.82 1.29 14.10
C GLN A 701 -4.63 2.69 14.72
N LEU A 702 -5.58 3.19 15.51
CA LEU A 702 -5.48 4.55 16.08
C LEU A 702 -4.70 4.62 17.40
N LYS A 703 -4.46 3.47 18.05
CA LYS A 703 -3.81 3.43 19.36
C LYS A 703 -2.44 4.10 19.35
N PRO A 704 -1.51 3.81 18.41
CA PRO A 704 -0.18 4.43 18.41
C PRO A 704 -0.23 5.96 18.42
N ALA A 705 -1.05 6.57 17.55
CA ALA A 705 -1.20 8.02 17.45
C ALA A 705 -1.80 8.65 18.72
N ILE A 706 -2.75 7.97 19.37
CA ILE A 706 -3.32 8.42 20.65
C ILE A 706 -2.24 8.42 21.74
N LEU A 707 -1.39 7.39 21.79
CA LEU A 707 -0.33 7.31 22.78
C LEU A 707 0.71 8.42 22.57
N GLN A 708 1.14 8.64 21.32
CA GLN A 708 2.02 9.75 20.98
C GLN A 708 1.42 11.11 21.43
N SER A 709 0.12 11.32 21.18
CA SER A 709 -0.59 12.53 21.60
C SER A 709 -0.57 12.75 23.13
N PHE A 710 -0.55 11.69 23.94
CA PHE A 710 -0.38 11.83 25.39
C PHE A 710 1.00 12.41 25.75
N GLY A 711 2.06 12.01 25.04
CA GLY A 711 3.40 12.56 25.20
C GLY A 711 3.44 14.06 24.85
N ASP A 712 2.84 14.43 23.72
CA ASP A 712 2.77 15.83 23.28
C ASP A 712 1.97 16.71 24.25
N ILE A 713 0.83 16.22 24.77
CA ILE A 713 0.06 16.92 25.82
C ILE A 713 0.89 17.07 27.09
N ALA A 714 1.57 16.00 27.54
CA ALA A 714 2.40 16.05 28.74
C ALA A 714 3.52 17.08 28.60
N HIS A 715 4.22 17.09 27.46
CA HIS A 715 5.23 18.09 27.15
C HIS A 715 4.67 19.51 27.23
N ALA A 716 3.49 19.77 26.66
CA ALA A 716 2.91 21.10 26.59
C ALA A 716 2.46 21.65 27.95
N ILE A 717 1.87 20.83 28.82
CA ILE A 717 1.27 21.31 30.09
C ILE A 717 2.09 21.00 31.34
N HIS A 718 3.22 20.32 31.18
CA HIS A 718 4.17 20.00 32.25
C HIS A 718 3.48 19.42 33.50
N GLY A 719 3.55 20.12 34.63
CA GLY A 719 3.12 19.64 35.94
C GLY A 719 1.60 19.57 36.09
N ALA A 720 0.85 20.18 35.16
CA ALA A 720 -0.59 20.03 35.06
C ALA A 720 -1.01 18.66 34.49
N PHE A 721 -0.07 17.86 33.99
CA PHE A 721 -0.33 16.49 33.51
C PHE A 721 -0.47 15.46 34.65
N GLU A 722 -0.07 15.80 35.87
CA GLU A 722 -0.14 14.92 37.05
C GLU A 722 -1.49 14.18 37.22
N PRO A 723 -2.66 14.80 37.05
CA PRO A 723 -3.95 14.12 37.21
C PRO A 723 -4.18 12.98 36.21
N TYR A 724 -3.57 13.04 35.02
CA TYR A 724 -3.76 12.05 33.97
C TYR A 724 -2.72 10.93 34.01
N LEU A 725 -1.54 11.20 34.59
CA LEU A 725 -0.40 10.28 34.60
C LEU A 725 -0.76 8.85 35.06
N PRO A 726 -1.54 8.62 36.15
CA PRO A 726 -1.86 7.26 36.57
C PRO A 726 -2.67 6.46 35.55
N VAL A 727 -3.62 7.12 34.88
CA VAL A 727 -4.49 6.48 33.87
C VAL A 727 -3.69 6.22 32.59
N VAL A 728 -2.88 7.19 32.15
CA VAL A 728 -2.02 7.06 30.98
C VAL A 728 -0.99 5.95 31.20
N ALA A 729 -0.31 5.94 32.34
CA ALA A 729 0.65 4.89 32.68
C ALA A 729 0.03 3.48 32.62
N GLN A 730 -1.20 3.31 33.14
CA GLN A 730 -1.91 2.04 33.06
C GLN A 730 -2.17 1.61 31.61
N VAL A 731 -2.58 2.55 30.75
CA VAL A 731 -2.78 2.30 29.31
C VAL A 731 -1.47 1.88 28.64
N LEU A 732 -0.37 2.62 28.89
CA LEU A 732 0.94 2.32 28.31
C LEU A 732 1.46 0.94 28.74
N GLN A 733 1.25 0.56 30.00
CA GLN A 733 1.61 -0.77 30.50
C GLN A 733 0.81 -1.89 29.83
N GLN A 734 -0.50 -1.71 29.62
CA GLN A 734 -1.32 -2.70 28.91
C GLN A 734 -0.93 -2.81 27.44
N ALA A 735 -0.67 -1.69 26.77
CA ALA A 735 -0.24 -1.66 25.38
C ALA A 735 1.15 -2.31 25.20
N GLY A 736 2.07 -2.10 26.14
CA GLY A 736 3.43 -2.68 26.10
C GLY A 736 3.48 -4.21 26.27
N GLN A 737 2.37 -4.85 26.68
CA GLN A 737 2.27 -6.31 26.79
C GLN A 737 1.82 -6.98 25.48
N VAL A 738 1.40 -6.20 24.48
CA VAL A 738 1.00 -6.74 23.17
C VAL A 738 2.24 -7.30 22.47
N THR A 739 2.19 -8.59 22.13
CA THR A 739 3.26 -9.34 21.46
C THR A 739 2.70 -10.12 20.29
N LEU A 740 3.58 -10.52 19.36
CA LEU A 740 3.21 -11.37 18.23
C LEU A 740 2.67 -12.71 18.72
N THR A 741 1.45 -13.06 18.33
CA THR A 741 0.86 -14.38 18.63
C THR A 741 1.08 -15.39 17.51
N THR A 742 1.47 -14.94 16.32
CA THR A 742 1.64 -15.75 15.11
C THR A 742 2.82 -15.20 14.31
N GLU A 743 3.79 -16.05 13.97
CA GLU A 743 4.93 -15.68 13.12
C GLU A 743 4.46 -15.44 11.68
N GLY A 744 5.00 -14.43 10.98
CA GLY A 744 4.72 -14.18 9.56
C GLY A 744 3.60 -13.19 9.21
N ASN A 745 2.95 -12.54 10.19
CA ASN A 745 1.98 -11.46 9.89
C ASN A 745 2.70 -10.10 9.88
N TYR A 746 3.14 -9.66 8.70
CA TYR A 746 3.86 -8.39 8.51
C TYR A 746 3.05 -7.17 8.95
N GLU A 747 1.75 -7.11 8.67
CA GLU A 747 0.89 -5.99 9.12
C GLU A 747 0.86 -5.88 10.65
N MET A 748 0.83 -7.02 11.36
CA MET A 748 0.87 -7.03 12.81
C MET A 748 2.25 -6.63 13.36
N ILE A 749 3.33 -6.98 12.66
CA ILE A 749 4.70 -6.56 12.99
C ILE A 749 4.80 -5.03 12.90
N ASP A 750 4.35 -4.44 11.80
CA ASP A 750 4.35 -2.99 11.59
C ASP A 750 3.49 -2.28 12.65
N TYR A 751 2.30 -2.83 12.92
CA TYR A 751 1.43 -2.31 13.97
C TYR A 751 2.09 -2.36 15.35
N ILE A 752 2.71 -3.48 15.74
CA ILE A 752 3.39 -3.61 17.05
C ILE A 752 4.55 -2.63 17.14
N THR A 753 5.30 -2.45 16.04
CA THR A 753 6.42 -1.52 15.99
C THR A 753 5.96 -0.07 16.17
N SER A 754 4.92 0.34 15.44
CA SER A 754 4.27 1.65 15.60
C SER A 754 3.68 1.84 17.01
N LEU A 755 3.04 0.81 17.56
CA LEU A 755 2.50 0.85 18.93
C LEU A 755 3.59 1.09 19.97
N ARG A 756 4.72 0.37 19.85
CA ARG A 756 5.86 0.54 20.76
C ARG A 756 6.50 1.91 20.62
N GLU A 757 6.55 2.46 19.42
CA GLU A 757 7.02 3.83 19.17
C GLU A 757 6.14 4.85 19.89
N GLY A 758 4.83 4.78 19.70
CA GLY A 758 3.87 5.64 20.40
C GLY A 758 3.93 5.50 21.93
N ILE A 759 4.24 4.31 22.46
CA ILE A 759 4.47 4.12 23.91
C ILE A 759 5.75 4.82 24.37
N MET A 760 6.84 4.73 23.60
CA MET A 760 8.09 5.39 23.93
C MET A 760 7.94 6.92 23.89
N ASP A 761 7.29 7.47 22.88
CA ASP A 761 7.02 8.91 22.78
C ASP A 761 6.12 9.42 23.92
N ALA A 762 5.13 8.62 24.34
CA ALA A 762 4.30 8.95 25.49
C ALA A 762 5.11 9.03 26.79
N TRP A 763 6.01 8.05 27.01
CA TRP A 763 6.87 8.03 28.18
C TRP A 763 7.88 9.18 28.17
N ASP A 764 8.49 9.46 27.02
CA ASP A 764 9.39 10.59 26.79
C ASP A 764 8.75 11.90 27.29
N GLY A 765 7.55 12.20 26.78
CA GLY A 765 6.81 13.39 27.19
C GLY A 765 6.44 13.42 28.66
N CYS A 766 6.00 12.29 29.23
CA CYS A 766 5.69 12.21 30.66
C CYS A 766 6.93 12.46 31.54
N ILE A 767 8.07 11.88 31.19
CA ILE A 767 9.32 12.02 31.95
C ILE A 767 9.81 13.47 31.91
N VAL A 768 9.87 14.07 30.73
CA VAL A 768 10.31 15.46 30.56
C VAL A 768 9.37 16.42 31.28
N ALA A 769 8.05 16.22 31.17
CA ALA A 769 7.04 17.03 31.87
C ALA A 769 7.19 16.99 33.39
N MET A 770 7.35 15.79 33.96
CA MET A 770 7.51 15.62 35.41
C MET A 770 8.85 16.18 35.89
N LYS A 771 9.92 16.06 35.08
CA LYS A 771 11.22 16.67 35.36
C LYS A 771 11.15 18.18 35.40
N ALA A 772 10.60 18.82 34.35
CA ALA A 772 10.44 20.27 34.29
C ALA A 772 9.66 20.82 35.51
N SER A 773 8.77 20.00 36.06
CA SER A 773 7.90 20.36 37.19
C SER A 773 8.45 19.99 38.57
N ASN A 774 9.67 19.43 38.66
CA ASN A 774 10.24 18.87 39.89
C ASN A 774 9.37 17.78 40.56
N LYS A 775 8.65 16.99 39.75
CA LYS A 775 7.75 15.90 40.18
C LYS A 775 8.24 14.52 39.71
N THR A 776 9.53 14.35 39.44
CA THR A 776 10.11 13.08 38.94
C THR A 776 9.80 11.86 39.83
N ASN A 777 9.57 12.06 41.12
CA ASN A 777 9.11 11.02 42.04
C ASN A 777 7.84 10.29 41.59
N LEU A 778 6.99 10.92 40.77
CA LEU A 778 5.77 10.30 40.22
C LEU A 778 6.06 9.27 39.12
N ILE A 779 7.25 9.30 38.50
CA ILE A 779 7.67 8.33 37.47
C ILE A 779 8.21 7.03 38.10
N VAL A 780 8.77 7.12 39.31
CA VAL A 780 9.45 6.00 40.00
C VAL A 780 8.61 4.71 40.04
N PRO A 781 7.29 4.72 40.31
CA PRO A 781 6.47 3.49 40.32
C PRO A 781 6.40 2.75 38.98
N TYR A 782 6.75 3.41 37.87
CA TYR A 782 6.62 2.87 36.52
C TYR A 782 7.97 2.45 35.90
N MET A 783 9.07 2.62 36.64
CA MET A 783 10.44 2.36 36.15
C MET A 783 10.62 0.93 35.61
N ASP A 784 10.17 -0.07 36.36
CA ASP A 784 10.24 -1.48 35.96
C ASP A 784 9.59 -1.72 34.60
N SER A 785 8.36 -1.22 34.41
CA SER A 785 7.63 -1.41 33.15
C SER A 785 8.28 -0.74 31.95
N ILE A 786 8.92 0.41 32.13
CA ILE A 786 9.62 1.12 31.05
C ILE A 786 10.86 0.32 30.63
N PHE A 787 11.66 -0.13 31.59
CA PHE A 787 12.87 -0.91 31.30
C PHE A 787 12.57 -2.31 30.75
N ASP A 788 11.49 -2.95 31.18
CA ASP A 788 11.06 -4.24 30.62
C ASP A 788 10.63 -4.08 29.16
N LEU A 789 9.93 -2.99 28.81
CA LEU A 789 9.58 -2.71 27.41
C LEU A 789 10.82 -2.43 26.56
N LEU A 790 11.77 -1.61 27.05
CA LEU A 790 13.05 -1.39 26.36
C LEU A 790 13.84 -2.69 26.14
N ARG A 791 13.78 -3.62 27.10
CA ARG A 791 14.39 -4.95 26.96
C ARG A 791 13.70 -5.78 25.87
N ASN A 792 12.36 -5.78 25.86
CA ASN A 792 11.58 -6.48 24.84
C ASN A 792 11.86 -5.92 23.44
N ILE A 793 11.93 -4.60 23.29
CA ILE A 793 12.31 -3.94 22.03
C ILE A 793 13.69 -4.43 21.59
N GLN A 794 14.70 -4.45 22.46
CA GLN A 794 16.05 -4.88 22.09
C GLN A 794 16.14 -6.35 21.67
N GLN A 795 15.24 -7.21 22.15
CA GLN A 795 15.21 -8.63 21.79
C GLN A 795 14.52 -8.89 20.46
N ASP A 796 13.71 -7.94 19.98
CA ASP A 796 12.98 -8.06 18.72
C ASP A 796 13.88 -7.73 17.53
N SER A 797 13.84 -8.54 16.47
CA SER A 797 14.56 -8.24 15.23
C SER A 797 13.87 -7.12 14.45
N ASN A 798 12.55 -6.97 14.59
CA ASN A 798 11.75 -6.02 13.83
C ASN A 798 11.72 -4.67 14.56
N ARG A 799 12.64 -3.78 14.18
CA ARG A 799 12.79 -2.45 14.79
C ARG A 799 13.00 -1.39 13.72
N THR A 800 12.23 -0.31 13.79
CA THR A 800 12.38 0.86 12.91
C THR A 800 13.39 1.86 13.48
N GLU A 801 13.91 2.73 12.61
CA GLU A 801 14.76 3.87 13.03
C GLU A 801 14.05 4.72 14.09
N ALA A 802 12.77 5.01 13.89
CA ALA A 802 11.99 5.87 14.76
C ALA A 802 11.77 5.25 16.15
N LEU A 803 11.43 3.96 16.23
CA LEU A 803 11.34 3.23 17.49
C LEU A 803 12.68 3.25 18.27
N LEU A 804 13.81 3.03 17.59
CA LEU A 804 15.13 3.08 18.22
C LEU A 804 15.50 4.49 18.69
N ARG A 805 15.14 5.52 17.91
CA ARG A 805 15.33 6.93 18.29
C ARG A 805 14.55 7.26 19.55
N SER A 806 13.25 6.95 19.60
CA SER A 806 12.39 7.21 20.76
C SER A 806 12.84 6.41 21.98
N SER A 807 13.25 5.14 21.80
CA SER A 807 13.83 4.32 22.88
C SER A 807 15.10 4.94 23.45
N CYS A 808 16.01 5.43 22.59
CA CYS A 808 17.21 6.14 23.03
C CYS A 808 16.89 7.47 23.73
N GLY A 809 15.86 8.19 23.26
CA GLY A 809 15.30 9.38 23.92
C GLY A 809 14.95 9.10 25.37
N VAL A 810 14.00 8.18 25.58
CA VAL A 810 13.53 7.75 26.91
C VAL A 810 14.68 7.33 27.83
N ILE A 811 15.67 6.57 27.33
CA ILE A 811 16.85 6.19 28.11
C ILE A 811 17.61 7.42 28.62
N GLY A 812 17.86 8.38 27.73
CA GLY A 812 18.55 9.61 28.10
C GLY A 812 17.72 10.50 29.04
N ASP A 813 16.41 10.60 28.81
CA ASP A 813 15.52 11.43 29.64
C ASP A 813 15.32 10.86 31.04
N LEU A 814 15.24 9.54 31.19
CA LEU A 814 15.28 8.89 32.51
C LEU A 814 16.58 9.17 33.25
N ALA A 815 17.72 9.07 32.55
CA ALA A 815 19.02 9.33 33.15
C ALA A 815 19.17 10.81 33.58
N ASP A 816 18.61 11.74 32.80
CA ASP A 816 18.67 13.17 33.09
C ASP A 816 17.62 13.61 34.14
N ALA A 817 16.50 12.90 34.25
CA ALA A 817 15.48 13.12 35.30
C ALA A 817 15.97 12.67 36.69
N PHE A 818 16.88 11.69 36.76
CA PHE A 818 17.40 11.14 38.02
C PHE A 818 18.94 11.18 38.11
N PRO A 819 19.57 12.37 38.07
CA PRO A 819 21.03 12.49 37.92
C PRO A 819 21.85 11.98 39.12
N GLY A 820 21.21 11.73 40.27
CA GLY A 820 21.85 11.32 41.53
C GLY A 820 22.40 9.89 41.55
N GLY A 821 22.25 9.11 40.48
CA GLY A 821 22.68 7.70 40.42
C GLY A 821 21.77 6.75 41.22
N GLU A 822 20.58 7.20 41.62
CA GLU A 822 19.61 6.45 42.44
C GLU A 822 19.11 5.19 41.73
N PHE A 823 19.06 5.22 40.39
CA PHE A 823 18.60 4.12 39.54
C PHE A 823 19.73 3.46 38.72
N ARG A 824 20.98 3.59 39.19
CA ARG A 824 22.18 3.08 38.49
C ARG A 824 22.10 1.61 38.10
N GLU A 825 21.44 0.76 38.89
CA GLU A 825 21.33 -0.67 38.59
C GLU A 825 20.58 -0.95 37.29
N TYR A 826 19.54 -0.17 36.95
CA TYR A 826 18.85 -0.30 35.67
C TYR A 826 19.77 0.01 34.49
N PHE A 827 20.57 1.08 34.59
CA PHE A 827 21.47 1.52 33.53
C PHE A 827 22.67 0.59 33.32
N ARG A 828 23.00 -0.28 34.27
CA ARG A 828 24.08 -1.27 34.13
C ARG A 828 23.77 -2.43 33.20
N HIS A 829 22.51 -2.62 32.83
CA HIS A 829 22.16 -3.71 31.93
C HIS A 829 22.76 -3.49 30.53
N ASP A 830 23.50 -4.49 30.03
CA ASP A 830 24.25 -4.40 28.76
C ASP A 830 23.37 -4.10 27.54
N PHE A 831 22.10 -4.53 27.57
CA PHE A 831 21.18 -4.35 26.44
C PHE A 831 20.96 -2.86 26.09
N LEU A 832 20.99 -1.95 27.07
CA LEU A 832 20.84 -0.51 26.84
C LEU A 832 22.04 0.06 26.08
N THR A 833 23.25 -0.41 26.43
CA THR A 833 24.48 0.00 25.73
C THR A 833 24.55 -0.61 24.34
N ALA A 834 24.04 -1.84 24.16
CA ALA A 834 23.90 -2.48 22.86
C ALA A 834 22.96 -1.68 21.95
N MET A 835 21.75 -1.35 22.44
CA MET A 835 20.75 -0.55 21.71
C MET A 835 21.32 0.78 21.22
N ALA A 836 21.90 1.58 22.14
CA ALA A 836 22.45 2.89 21.79
C ALA A 836 23.69 2.80 20.87
N ARG A 837 24.43 1.68 20.91
CA ARG A 837 25.56 1.44 20.01
C ARG A 837 25.08 1.10 18.61
N GLU A 838 24.10 0.22 18.50
CA GLU A 838 23.47 -0.21 17.26
C GLU A 838 22.88 0.98 16.50
N ALA A 839 22.00 1.76 17.14
CA ALA A 839 21.37 2.93 16.53
C ALA A 839 22.37 4.01 16.12
N ARG A 840 23.49 4.15 16.84
CA ARG A 840 24.56 5.09 16.47
C ARG A 840 25.41 4.60 15.29
N ALA A 841 25.65 3.29 15.20
CA ALA A 841 26.58 2.71 14.25
C ALA A 841 25.96 2.53 12.85
N ASN A 842 24.63 2.42 12.78
CA ASN A 842 23.91 2.35 11.52
C ASN A 842 24.09 3.66 10.72
N GLN A 843 24.62 3.57 9.50
CA GLN A 843 24.89 4.75 8.66
C GLN A 843 23.65 5.23 7.90
N ASP A 844 22.67 4.37 7.71
CA ASP A 844 21.42 4.66 6.99
C ASP A 844 20.48 5.52 7.84
N PHE A 845 20.66 5.49 9.17
CA PHE A 845 19.89 6.32 10.08
C PHE A 845 20.23 7.81 9.96
N SER A 846 19.21 8.64 10.14
CA SER A 846 19.34 10.10 10.13
C SER A 846 20.38 10.60 11.14
N SER A 847 20.94 11.79 10.89
CA SER A 847 21.83 12.46 11.85
C SER A 847 21.18 12.61 13.22
N ARG A 848 19.90 12.99 13.25
CA ARG A 848 19.09 13.13 14.47
C ARG A 848 19.10 11.84 15.30
N THR A 849 18.81 10.69 14.69
CA THR A 849 18.78 9.41 15.42
C THR A 849 20.15 9.04 15.99
N ARG A 850 21.22 9.21 15.19
CA ARG A 850 22.60 8.92 15.64
C ARG A 850 23.06 9.85 16.76
N ASP A 851 22.62 11.11 16.76
CA ASP A 851 22.92 12.07 17.81
C ASP A 851 22.12 11.78 19.09
N THR A 852 20.84 11.42 19.00
CA THR A 852 20.04 10.94 20.15
C THR A 852 20.67 9.70 20.77
N ALA A 853 21.08 8.71 19.96
CA ALA A 853 21.74 7.50 20.44
C ALA A 853 23.10 7.80 21.11
N ARG A 854 23.85 8.78 20.57
CA ARG A 854 25.11 9.24 21.18
C ARG A 854 24.86 9.89 22.54
N TRP A 855 23.86 10.76 22.63
CA TRP A 855 23.45 11.42 23.87
C TRP A 855 23.00 10.41 24.92
N ALA A 856 22.12 9.47 24.57
CA ALA A 856 21.67 8.39 25.45
C ALA A 856 22.85 7.60 26.03
N ARG A 857 23.83 7.24 25.19
CA ARG A 857 25.04 6.53 25.62
C ARG A 857 25.89 7.35 26.60
N GLU A 858 25.99 8.66 26.42
CA GLU A 858 26.68 9.53 27.38
C GLU A 858 25.96 9.57 28.72
N GLN A 859 24.63 9.63 28.70
CA GLN A 859 23.81 9.63 29.92
C GLN A 859 23.90 8.30 30.68
N ILE A 860 23.89 7.16 29.99
CA ILE A 860 24.16 5.83 30.57
C ILE A 860 25.51 5.85 31.30
N LYS A 861 26.57 6.38 30.67
CA LYS A 861 27.90 6.45 31.30
C LYS A 861 27.91 7.35 32.54
N ARG A 862 27.22 8.48 32.50
CA ARG A 862 27.11 9.40 33.65
C ARG A 862 26.43 8.72 34.82
N GLN A 863 25.32 8.03 34.57
CA GLN A 863 24.59 7.24 35.58
C GLN A 863 25.43 6.11 36.20
N ILE A 864 26.24 5.41 35.40
CA ILE A 864 27.10 4.33 35.89
C ILE A 864 28.38 4.87 36.58
N GLY A 865 28.61 6.18 36.61
CA GLY A 865 29.74 6.81 37.32
C GLY A 865 31.03 6.95 36.48
N GLY A 866 30.90 7.04 35.16
CA GLY A 866 32.03 7.12 34.21
C GLY A 866 32.77 8.47 34.13
N ASN A 867 32.45 9.46 34.98
CA ASN A 867 33.20 10.73 35.03
C ASN A 867 33.10 11.42 36.41
N GLN A 868 33.71 10.82 37.44
CA GLN A 868 34.25 11.59 38.55
C GLN A 868 35.68 12.00 38.20
N GLY A 869 35.80 13.06 37.42
CA GLY A 869 37.09 13.65 37.06
C GLY A 869 36.90 14.70 35.98
N VAL A 870 37.35 15.92 36.26
CA VAL A 870 37.28 17.13 35.42
C VAL A 870 35.98 17.94 35.57
N MET A 871 35.78 18.49 36.76
CA MET A 871 35.48 19.92 36.93
C MET A 871 35.83 20.34 38.37
N ALA A 872 37.05 20.88 38.51
CA ALA A 872 37.43 21.86 39.50
C ALA A 872 38.05 23.03 38.74
#